data_AF-A0A182Y9H2-F1
#
_entry.id   AF-A0A182Y9H2-F1
#
_cell.length_a   1.000
_cell.length_b   1.000
_cell.length_c   1.000
_cell.angle_alpha   90.00
_cell.angle_beta   90.00
_cell.angle_gamma   90.00
#
_symmetry.space_group_name_H-M   'P 1'
#
loop_
_entity.id
_entity.type
_entity.pdbx_description
1 polymer ?
#
loop_
_entity_poly.entity_id
_entity_poly.type
_entity_poly.pdbx_seq_one_letter_code
_entity_poly.pdbx_strand_id
1 'polypeptide(L)'
;MDIILALHWVRDNIASFGGDPKRITLVGHDTGAALANLVLISKSGKGLVQRAILLSGSALSPWALIPDPDAIRLEVSQQMACHLVPGRNGRKPSTDDITECLRDKPIEALMGVRLTSVRFMPSWGPFLPLEDSMDPEFAMEHSGEGFITSELMLGMSTTESYNDFSASDIQYGLEEDQRNRLLRTYIRNAFTFHLNEIFSAVRNEYTDWDKPIQHPINIRDSTMEALSDGHTVAPIIKVAYLHARRGAKTYMFHFGYQSKESEYPQRLGSVRGEDLPYIFGLPLVQGGTVFPQNFSRQDTGVNEAVLNFVTNFCKTGDPNEAGQQQAQPLPPDYGTAKERTRFRLITWETYETTTQQYLSISTKPKMRSHYRGHKMALWLNLIPQLHRPGDPEVSMRHHHFREREPHYYAGSVRAESFSRPRSLYQNGVINDAQESRQESFGTECTPDPTMGEVLQESGGGPGDTIANVLSEEEEAELLEKLANRHYYSYTAALGVTVGVGCLLLLLNMLIFAGIYYQRDRTKRKSQTSQSSGTGGGGSGVTSGTSASLSGSNGTPDESEIPLTSIPSPSPVEAKRSIEPPPSYATLPKRTGSSNGAGTALGNVHHQHHHHHLHQHLLGGGSSGTTETKLGSPPTSTHLRTGSSTLGRSGAGSFYDSSTTSRQHQQQYSAQQQ
;
A
#
# COMPACT_ATOMS: atom_id res chain seq x y z
N MET A 1 -6.37 -18.78 17.99
CA MET A 1 -6.48 -20.25 18.21
C MET A 1 -7.50 -20.88 17.28
N ASP A 2 -8.67 -20.27 17.08
CA ASP A 2 -9.79 -20.85 16.33
C ASP A 2 -9.43 -21.29 14.91
N ILE A 3 -8.60 -20.51 14.18
CA ILE A 3 -8.09 -20.90 12.86
C ILE A 3 -7.26 -22.20 12.92
N ILE A 4 -6.45 -22.40 13.97
CA ILE A 4 -5.66 -23.61 14.18
C ILE A 4 -6.57 -24.80 14.47
N LEU A 5 -7.61 -24.62 15.29
CA LEU A 5 -8.62 -25.65 15.55
C LEU A 5 -9.42 -26.02 14.29
N ALA A 6 -9.78 -25.03 13.47
CA ALA A 6 -10.42 -25.27 12.17
C ALA A 6 -9.50 -26.02 11.21
N LEU A 7 -8.20 -25.70 11.16
CA LEU A 7 -7.21 -26.42 10.36
C LEU A 7 -7.02 -27.87 10.82
N HIS A 8 -7.03 -28.13 12.13
CA HIS A 8 -7.08 -29.50 12.66
C HIS A 8 -8.34 -30.22 12.18
N TRP A 9 -9.52 -29.61 12.30
CA TRP A 9 -10.77 -30.20 11.82
C TRP A 9 -10.72 -30.51 10.32
N VAL A 10 -10.23 -29.57 9.49
CA VAL A 10 -10.08 -29.77 8.05
C VAL A 10 -9.13 -30.95 7.78
N ARG A 11 -7.92 -30.94 8.35
CA ARG A 11 -6.95 -32.04 8.17
C ARG A 11 -7.51 -33.40 8.59
N ASP A 12 -8.31 -33.45 9.64
CA ASP A 12 -8.81 -34.70 10.19
C ASP A 12 -10.11 -35.19 9.51
N ASN A 13 -10.84 -34.33 8.77
CA ASN A 13 -12.15 -34.64 8.16
C ASN A 13 -12.24 -34.45 6.63
N ILE A 14 -11.38 -33.65 5.98
CA ILE A 14 -11.56 -33.25 4.57
C ILE A 14 -11.49 -34.42 3.58
N ALA A 15 -10.84 -35.53 3.96
CA ALA A 15 -10.82 -36.77 3.18
C ALA A 15 -12.23 -37.32 2.89
N SER A 16 -13.18 -37.16 3.83
CA SER A 16 -14.58 -37.55 3.65
C SER A 16 -15.34 -36.71 2.60
N PHE A 17 -14.80 -35.54 2.26
CA PHE A 17 -15.32 -34.64 1.23
C PHE A 17 -14.55 -34.76 -0.10
N GLY A 18 -13.63 -35.73 -0.22
CA GLY A 18 -12.78 -35.94 -1.40
C GLY A 18 -11.56 -35.00 -1.49
N GLY A 19 -11.29 -34.20 -0.46
CA GLY A 19 -10.08 -33.39 -0.37
C GLY A 19 -8.87 -34.17 0.17
N ASP A 20 -7.67 -33.62 -0.01
CA ASP A 20 -6.43 -34.24 0.42
C ASP A 20 -5.88 -33.54 1.69
N PRO A 21 -5.86 -34.20 2.86
CA PRO A 21 -5.39 -33.61 4.11
C PRO A 21 -3.88 -33.32 4.13
N LYS A 22 -3.12 -33.78 3.12
CA LYS A 22 -1.69 -33.49 2.94
C LYS A 22 -1.43 -32.32 1.96
N ARG A 23 -2.47 -31.71 1.40
CA ARG A 23 -2.37 -30.58 0.45
C ARG A 23 -3.35 -29.46 0.80
N ILE A 24 -3.21 -28.94 2.01
CA ILE A 24 -3.95 -27.80 2.53
C ILE A 24 -3.20 -26.52 2.19
N THR A 25 -3.86 -25.62 1.44
CA THR A 25 -3.38 -24.28 1.13
C THR A 25 -4.21 -23.25 1.90
N LEU A 26 -3.56 -22.41 2.72
CA LEU A 26 -4.21 -21.36 3.48
C LEU A 26 -4.17 -20.04 2.71
N VAL A 27 -5.34 -19.52 2.32
CA VAL A 27 -5.47 -18.24 1.61
C VAL A 27 -6.02 -17.19 2.56
N GLY A 28 -5.37 -16.03 2.62
CA GLY A 28 -5.82 -14.89 3.42
C GLY A 28 -5.67 -13.56 2.65
N HIS A 29 -6.54 -12.61 2.97
CA HIS A 29 -6.47 -11.23 2.47
C HIS A 29 -6.49 -10.25 3.65
N ASP A 30 -5.71 -9.17 3.57
CA ASP A 30 -5.63 -8.11 4.59
C ASP A 30 -5.32 -8.73 5.98
N THR A 31 -6.10 -8.45 7.02
CA THR A 31 -6.00 -9.11 8.35
C THR A 31 -6.04 -10.64 8.29
N GLY A 32 -6.72 -11.23 7.31
CA GLY A 32 -6.69 -12.67 7.06
C GLY A 32 -5.33 -13.16 6.54
N ALA A 33 -4.62 -12.35 5.74
CA ALA A 33 -3.26 -12.65 5.30
C ALA A 33 -2.26 -12.52 6.46
N ALA A 34 -2.43 -11.49 7.32
CA ALA A 34 -1.65 -11.37 8.54
C ALA A 34 -1.83 -12.61 9.45
N LEU A 35 -3.07 -13.06 9.68
CA LEU A 35 -3.37 -14.26 10.46
C LEU A 35 -2.81 -15.54 9.80
N ALA A 36 -2.88 -15.69 8.48
CA ALA A 36 -2.28 -16.81 7.77
C ALA A 36 -0.75 -16.85 7.94
N ASN A 37 -0.09 -15.69 7.82
CA ASN A 37 1.35 -15.55 8.06
C ASN A 37 1.72 -15.89 9.52
N LEU A 38 0.90 -15.46 10.50
CA LEU A 38 1.08 -15.82 11.91
C LEU A 38 0.94 -17.33 12.15
N VAL A 39 0.01 -18.02 11.47
CA VAL A 39 -0.12 -19.48 11.55
C VAL A 39 1.18 -20.18 11.09
N LEU A 40 1.77 -19.76 9.97
CA LEU A 40 3.01 -20.36 9.43
C LEU A 40 4.21 -20.27 10.39
N ILE A 41 4.35 -19.17 11.12
CA ILE A 41 5.47 -18.95 12.06
C ILE A 41 5.18 -19.49 13.46
N SER A 42 3.92 -19.77 13.79
CA SER A 42 3.53 -20.29 15.11
C SER A 42 3.90 -21.77 15.27
N LYS A 43 4.41 -22.15 16.45
CA LYS A 43 4.67 -23.56 16.80
C LYS A 43 3.42 -24.44 16.61
N SER A 44 2.26 -23.93 17.01
CA SER A 44 0.96 -24.61 16.93
C SER A 44 0.42 -24.79 15.50
N GLY A 45 0.93 -24.03 14.52
CA GLY A 45 0.58 -24.18 13.10
C GLY A 45 1.44 -25.20 12.35
N LYS A 46 2.53 -25.70 12.96
CA LYS A 46 3.53 -26.55 12.28
C LYS A 46 2.88 -27.81 11.70
N GLY A 47 3.01 -27.98 10.38
CA GLY A 47 2.53 -29.16 9.65
C GLY A 47 1.02 -29.22 9.40
N LEU A 48 0.26 -28.17 9.73
CA LEU A 48 -1.18 -28.09 9.42
C LEU A 48 -1.47 -27.59 8.00
N VAL A 49 -0.52 -26.87 7.42
CA VAL A 49 -0.63 -26.19 6.13
C VAL A 49 0.65 -26.48 5.35
N GLN A 50 0.54 -26.75 4.05
CA GLN A 50 1.71 -26.96 3.17
C GLN A 50 2.02 -25.72 2.33
N ARG A 51 1.04 -24.84 2.12
CA ARG A 51 1.15 -23.66 1.24
C ARG A 51 0.34 -22.50 1.77
N ALA A 52 0.78 -21.28 1.50
CA ALA A 52 -0.03 -20.10 1.80
C ALA A 52 -0.08 -19.12 0.65
N ILE A 53 -1.20 -18.39 0.56
CA ILE A 53 -1.38 -17.24 -0.32
C ILE A 53 -1.72 -16.04 0.57
N LEU A 54 -0.85 -15.03 0.57
CA LEU A 54 -0.98 -13.81 1.36
C LEU A 54 -1.31 -12.64 0.43
N LEU A 55 -2.54 -12.13 0.49
CA LEU A 55 -3.03 -11.04 -0.36
C LEU A 55 -3.12 -9.75 0.45
N SER A 56 -2.43 -8.69 0.02
CA SER A 56 -2.52 -7.34 0.61
C SER A 56 -2.35 -7.28 2.15
N GLY A 57 -1.57 -8.20 2.73
CA GLY A 57 -1.33 -8.25 4.15
C GLY A 57 -0.22 -9.21 4.58
N SER A 58 0.36 -8.96 5.75
CA SER A 58 1.44 -9.77 6.33
C SER A 58 1.47 -9.61 7.85
N ALA A 59 2.17 -10.49 8.57
CA ALA A 59 2.38 -10.34 10.01
C ALA A 59 3.34 -9.19 10.39
N LEU A 60 4.05 -8.62 9.41
CA LEU A 60 4.94 -7.46 9.57
C LEU A 60 4.23 -6.12 9.34
N SER A 61 2.97 -6.13 8.92
CA SER A 61 2.22 -4.90 8.69
C SER A 61 1.92 -4.19 10.02
N PRO A 62 2.05 -2.85 10.15
CA PRO A 62 1.83 -2.15 11.44
C PRO A 62 0.44 -2.35 12.08
N TRP A 63 -0.55 -2.73 11.26
CA TRP A 63 -1.92 -3.03 11.66
C TRP A 63 -2.17 -4.52 11.96
N ALA A 64 -1.18 -5.39 11.83
CA ALA A 64 -1.33 -6.83 12.01
C ALA A 64 -1.41 -7.25 13.49
N LEU A 65 -0.67 -6.55 14.37
CA LEU A 65 -0.55 -6.88 15.79
C LEU A 65 -0.90 -5.69 16.69
N ILE A 66 -1.42 -5.98 17.88
CA ILE A 66 -1.61 -5.01 18.95
C ILE A 66 -0.27 -4.72 19.65
N PRO A 67 0.23 -3.46 19.67
CA PRO A 67 1.50 -3.13 20.31
C PRO A 67 1.46 -3.16 21.84
N ASP A 68 0.31 -2.84 22.44
CA ASP A 68 0.12 -2.77 23.89
C ASP A 68 -1.24 -3.40 24.27
N PRO A 69 -1.27 -4.73 24.55
CA PRO A 69 -2.49 -5.42 24.96
C PRO A 69 -2.91 -5.05 26.40
N ASP A 70 -2.00 -4.56 27.25
CA ASP A 70 -2.29 -4.18 28.63
C ASP A 70 -3.07 -2.85 28.68
N ALA A 71 -2.78 -1.89 27.80
CA ALA A 71 -3.58 -0.68 27.64
C ALA A 71 -5.04 -0.99 27.28
N ILE A 72 -5.27 -1.92 26.33
CA ILE A 72 -6.61 -2.37 25.94
C ILE A 72 -7.29 -3.08 27.12
N ARG A 73 -6.58 -4.02 27.77
CA ARG A 73 -7.06 -4.73 28.95
C ARG A 73 -7.51 -3.77 30.06
N LEU A 74 -6.74 -2.70 30.30
CA LEU A 74 -7.08 -1.65 31.26
C LEU A 74 -8.34 -0.86 30.83
N GLU A 75 -8.42 -0.41 29.59
CA GLU A 75 -9.58 0.33 29.04
C GLU A 75 -10.87 -0.51 29.14
N VAL A 76 -10.82 -1.79 28.75
CA VAL A 76 -11.92 -2.75 28.93
C VAL A 76 -12.28 -2.93 30.40
N SER A 77 -11.29 -3.10 31.29
CA SER A 77 -11.53 -3.29 32.72
C SER A 77 -12.23 -2.09 33.38
N GLN A 78 -11.98 -0.88 32.87
CA GLN A 78 -12.60 0.35 33.34
C GLN A 78 -14.06 0.43 32.87
N GLN A 79 -14.32 0.28 31.57
CA GLN A 79 -15.67 0.36 31.01
C GLN A 79 -16.60 -0.74 31.53
N MET A 80 -16.08 -1.95 31.76
CA MET A 80 -16.85 -3.08 32.30
C MET A 80 -16.91 -3.11 33.84
N ALA A 81 -16.31 -2.13 34.54
CA ALA A 81 -16.16 -2.09 36.00
C ALA A 81 -15.51 -3.37 36.61
N CYS A 82 -14.68 -4.07 35.84
CA CYS A 82 -14.02 -5.30 36.27
C CYS A 82 -12.79 -5.09 37.15
N HIS A 83 -12.23 -3.88 37.15
CA HIS A 83 -11.18 -3.46 38.09
C HIS A 83 -11.63 -3.40 39.56
N LEU A 84 -12.95 -3.53 39.83
CA LEU A 84 -13.53 -3.45 41.18
C LEU A 84 -13.75 -4.81 41.85
N VAL A 85 -13.54 -5.93 41.14
CA VAL A 85 -13.86 -7.27 41.66
C VAL A 85 -12.76 -7.74 42.64
N PRO A 86 -13.05 -7.94 43.93
CA PRO A 86 -12.08 -8.51 44.87
C PRO A 86 -11.76 -9.94 44.46
N GLY A 87 -10.48 -10.32 44.50
CA GLY A 87 -10.10 -11.69 44.17
C GLY A 87 -10.80 -12.70 45.09
N ARG A 88 -11.39 -13.76 44.50
CA ARG A 88 -11.90 -14.89 45.29
C ARG A 88 -10.80 -15.35 46.26
N ASN A 89 -11.18 -15.58 47.52
CA ASN A 89 -10.31 -15.92 48.66
C ASN A 89 -9.54 -14.76 49.33
N GLY A 90 -9.97 -13.50 49.16
CA GLY A 90 -9.44 -12.37 49.95
C GLY A 90 -7.99 -11.97 49.61
N ARG A 91 -7.44 -12.50 48.51
CA ARG A 91 -6.29 -11.86 47.85
C ARG A 91 -6.71 -10.48 47.37
N LYS A 92 -5.78 -9.52 47.43
CA LYS A 92 -5.93 -8.21 46.76
C LYS A 92 -6.39 -8.47 45.31
N PRO A 93 -7.31 -7.64 44.75
CA PRO A 93 -7.71 -7.77 43.36
C PRO A 93 -6.45 -7.82 42.50
N SER A 94 -6.29 -8.91 41.74
CA SER A 94 -5.27 -8.96 40.71
C SER A 94 -5.72 -7.97 39.65
N THR A 95 -4.96 -6.88 39.48
CA THR A 95 -5.20 -5.94 38.38
C THR A 95 -5.01 -6.57 37.01
N ASP A 96 -4.50 -7.80 36.94
CA ASP A 96 -4.00 -8.43 35.72
C ASP A 96 -4.96 -9.46 35.11
N ASP A 97 -5.80 -10.12 35.92
CA ASP A 97 -6.81 -11.07 35.42
C ASP A 97 -8.24 -10.55 35.66
N ILE A 98 -8.87 -10.11 34.56
CA ILE A 98 -10.27 -9.65 34.53
C ILE A 98 -11.23 -10.70 33.94
N THR A 99 -10.74 -11.91 33.64
CA THR A 99 -11.45 -12.89 32.81
C THR A 99 -12.73 -13.41 33.45
N GLU A 100 -12.73 -13.67 34.76
CA GLU A 100 -13.94 -14.11 35.47
C GLU A 100 -15.04 -13.04 35.42
N CYS A 101 -14.69 -11.78 35.68
CA CYS A 101 -15.63 -10.67 35.58
C CYS A 101 -16.19 -10.46 34.16
N LEU A 102 -15.35 -10.61 33.13
CA LEU A 102 -15.81 -10.46 31.73
C LEU A 102 -16.76 -11.60 31.30
N ARG A 103 -16.58 -12.82 31.83
CA ARG A 103 -17.51 -13.95 31.58
C ARG A 103 -18.90 -13.73 32.19
N ASP A 104 -19.00 -12.96 33.27
CA ASP A 104 -20.27 -12.59 33.91
C ASP A 104 -20.98 -11.40 33.21
N LYS A 105 -20.38 -10.77 32.19
CA LYS A 105 -21.01 -9.67 31.44
C LYS A 105 -21.89 -10.20 30.30
N PRO A 106 -23.05 -9.56 30.03
CA PRO A 106 -23.82 -9.85 28.84
C PRO A 106 -23.04 -9.47 27.58
N ILE A 107 -23.22 -10.22 26.49
CA ILE A 107 -22.46 -10.02 25.24
C ILE A 107 -22.69 -8.63 24.64
N GLU A 108 -23.87 -8.04 24.85
CA GLU A 108 -24.22 -6.69 24.41
C GLU A 108 -23.37 -5.62 25.11
N ALA A 109 -22.97 -5.84 26.38
CA ALA A 109 -22.09 -4.93 27.09
C ALA A 109 -20.64 -5.06 26.58
N LEU A 110 -20.18 -6.28 26.29
CA LEU A 110 -18.86 -6.54 25.72
C LEU A 110 -18.74 -5.94 24.31
N MET A 111 -19.75 -6.12 23.46
CA MET A 111 -19.85 -5.50 22.12
C MET A 111 -20.05 -3.98 22.18
N GLY A 112 -20.46 -3.44 23.33
CA GLY A 112 -20.62 -1.99 23.58
C GLY A 112 -19.34 -1.27 23.98
N VAL A 113 -18.23 -1.99 24.24
CA VAL A 113 -16.92 -1.40 24.59
C VAL A 113 -16.43 -0.51 23.45
N ARG A 114 -15.98 0.70 23.79
CA ARG A 114 -15.40 1.65 22.84
C ARG A 114 -13.93 1.87 23.15
N LEU A 115 -13.06 1.28 22.33
CA LEU A 115 -11.62 1.41 22.50
C LEU A 115 -11.09 2.67 21.83
N THR A 116 -10.00 3.20 22.37
CA THR A 116 -9.31 4.36 21.82
C THR A 116 -8.64 3.99 20.49
N SER A 117 -9.30 4.33 19.38
CA SER A 117 -8.78 4.05 18.04
C SER A 117 -7.64 5.01 17.69
N VAL A 118 -6.45 4.46 17.45
CA VAL A 118 -5.25 5.16 16.96
C VAL A 118 -5.16 4.98 15.45
N ARG A 119 -5.06 6.08 14.68
CA ARG A 119 -5.12 5.99 13.21
C ARG A 119 -3.95 5.16 12.66
N PHE A 120 -4.23 4.33 11.66
CA PHE A 120 -3.29 3.40 11.02
C PHE A 120 -2.83 2.22 11.91
N MET A 121 -3.35 2.08 13.13
CA MET A 121 -3.03 0.98 14.05
C MET A 121 -4.29 0.15 14.35
N PRO A 122 -4.16 -1.12 14.76
CA PRO A 122 -5.32 -1.95 15.05
C PRO A 122 -5.89 -1.54 16.43
N SER A 123 -7.20 -1.35 16.50
CA SER A 123 -7.88 -1.06 17.79
C SER A 123 -8.19 -2.34 18.58
N TRP A 124 -8.26 -3.48 17.89
CA TRP A 124 -8.32 -4.82 18.44
C TRP A 124 -7.65 -5.77 17.43
N GLY A 125 -7.03 -6.84 17.90
CA GLY A 125 -6.27 -7.75 17.04
C GLY A 125 -5.50 -8.79 17.84
N PRO A 126 -4.77 -9.69 17.16
CA PRO A 126 -3.86 -10.60 17.83
C PRO A 126 -2.74 -9.83 18.53
N PHE A 127 -2.35 -10.31 19.70
CA PHE A 127 -1.05 -10.07 20.32
C PHE A 127 -0.30 -11.41 20.32
N LEU A 128 1.03 -11.38 20.46
CA LEU A 128 1.84 -12.61 20.48
C LEU A 128 2.39 -12.88 21.89
N PRO A 129 1.68 -13.66 22.71
CA PRO A 129 2.26 -14.36 23.86
C PRO A 129 2.89 -15.68 23.37
N LEU A 130 3.80 -15.61 22.40
CA LEU A 130 4.54 -16.80 21.95
C LEU A 130 5.74 -17.00 22.88
N GLU A 131 5.73 -18.11 23.60
CA GLU A 131 6.62 -18.46 24.73
C GLU A 131 8.14 -18.39 24.46
N ASP A 132 8.59 -18.13 23.22
CA ASP A 132 10.01 -17.99 22.85
C ASP A 132 10.32 -16.87 21.82
N SER A 133 9.35 -16.06 21.36
CA SER A 133 9.66 -14.98 20.39
C SER A 133 8.63 -13.85 20.38
N MET A 134 9.02 -12.65 20.83
CA MET A 134 8.17 -11.48 21.01
C MET A 134 8.00 -10.58 19.76
N ASP A 135 8.51 -11.00 18.60
CA ASP A 135 8.55 -10.19 17.37
C ASP A 135 8.38 -11.11 16.14
N PRO A 136 7.40 -10.87 15.22
CA PRO A 136 7.25 -11.64 13.99
C PRO A 136 8.44 -11.55 13.03
N GLU A 137 9.19 -10.44 13.03
CA GLU A 137 10.37 -10.29 12.19
C GLU A 137 11.48 -11.22 12.70
N PHE A 138 11.83 -11.09 13.99
CA PHE A 138 12.73 -12.03 14.65
C PHE A 138 12.27 -13.49 14.47
N ALA A 139 10.97 -13.75 14.64
CA ALA A 139 10.40 -15.07 14.43
C ALA A 139 10.61 -15.54 12.99
N MET A 140 10.36 -14.75 11.94
CA MET A 140 10.64 -15.15 10.56
C MET A 140 12.15 -15.32 10.31
N GLU A 141 13.00 -14.43 10.82
CA GLU A 141 14.46 -14.49 10.69
C GLU A 141 15.08 -15.74 11.32
N HIS A 142 14.52 -16.22 12.42
CA HIS A 142 14.99 -17.37 13.21
C HIS A 142 14.09 -18.61 13.10
N SER A 143 12.98 -18.52 12.36
CA SER A 143 11.85 -19.48 12.38
C SER A 143 12.26 -20.94 12.20
N GLY A 144 11.52 -21.82 12.87
CA GLY A 144 11.62 -23.25 12.65
C GLY A 144 11.05 -23.70 11.31
N GLU A 145 11.19 -25.00 11.04
CA GLU A 145 10.91 -25.67 9.76
C GLU A 145 9.60 -25.24 9.08
N GLY A 146 8.51 -24.99 9.82
CA GLY A 146 7.19 -24.71 9.24
C GLY A 146 7.13 -23.56 8.24
N PHE A 147 7.81 -22.44 8.52
CA PHE A 147 7.84 -21.29 7.61
C PHE A 147 8.66 -21.58 6.34
N ILE A 148 9.77 -22.32 6.45
CA ILE A 148 10.66 -22.61 5.31
C ILE A 148 10.26 -23.84 4.48
N THR A 149 9.48 -24.77 5.05
CA THR A 149 8.98 -25.95 4.33
C THR A 149 7.69 -25.69 3.56
N SER A 150 7.01 -24.58 3.87
CA SER A 150 5.77 -24.20 3.19
C SER A 150 6.08 -23.42 1.92
N GLU A 151 5.28 -23.60 0.87
CA GLU A 151 5.42 -22.83 -0.38
C GLU A 151 4.56 -21.56 -0.27
N LEU A 152 5.08 -20.40 -0.68
CA LEU A 152 4.44 -19.10 -0.40
C LEU A 152 4.17 -18.29 -1.67
N MET A 153 2.92 -17.85 -1.83
CA MET A 153 2.53 -16.87 -2.84
C MET A 153 2.12 -15.56 -2.15
N LEU A 154 2.65 -14.42 -2.62
CA LEU A 154 2.34 -13.10 -2.08
C LEU A 154 1.77 -12.20 -3.17
N GLY A 155 0.62 -11.58 -2.89
CA GLY A 155 -0.10 -10.66 -3.77
C GLY A 155 -0.24 -9.28 -3.14
N MET A 156 -0.22 -8.25 -3.98
CA MET A 156 -0.48 -6.86 -3.58
C MET A 156 -1.18 -6.09 -4.71
N SER A 157 -2.05 -5.15 -4.35
CA SER A 157 -2.68 -4.22 -5.26
C SER A 157 -1.75 -3.03 -5.57
N THR A 158 -2.15 -2.13 -6.47
CA THR A 158 -1.37 -0.93 -6.80
C THR A 158 -1.49 0.12 -5.70
N THR A 159 -2.71 0.30 -5.20
CA THR A 159 -3.09 1.30 -4.22
C THR A 159 -3.73 0.61 -3.02
N GLU A 160 -2.91 0.34 -2.02
CA GLU A 160 -3.33 -0.36 -0.80
C GLU A 160 -4.13 0.57 0.13
N SER A 161 -3.63 1.79 0.37
CA SER A 161 -4.18 2.71 1.37
C SER A 161 -5.42 3.51 0.92
N TYR A 162 -6.08 3.16 -0.20
CA TYR A 162 -7.23 3.92 -0.72
C TYR A 162 -8.32 4.16 0.35
N ASN A 163 -8.62 3.11 1.13
CA ASN A 163 -9.64 3.12 2.17
C ASN A 163 -9.25 3.93 3.42
N ASP A 164 -8.00 4.42 3.51
CA ASP A 164 -7.55 5.30 4.59
C ASP A 164 -7.89 6.79 4.34
N PHE A 165 -8.48 7.13 3.19
CA PHE A 165 -8.83 8.48 2.75
C PHE A 165 -10.34 8.73 2.73
N SER A 166 -10.75 9.98 2.96
CA SER A 166 -12.17 10.36 2.88
C SER A 166 -12.61 10.56 1.42
N ALA A 167 -13.90 10.43 1.13
CA ALA A 167 -14.45 10.70 -0.20
C ALA A 167 -14.12 12.10 -0.73
N SER A 168 -14.01 13.11 0.15
CA SER A 168 -13.53 14.45 -0.21
C SER A 168 -12.05 14.48 -0.61
N ASP A 169 -11.18 13.73 0.08
CA ASP A 169 -9.76 13.62 -0.28
C ASP A 169 -9.61 12.92 -1.63
N ILE A 170 -10.42 11.89 -1.89
CA ILE A 170 -10.50 11.21 -3.19
C ILE A 170 -11.00 12.18 -4.27
N GLN A 171 -12.05 12.97 -4.02
CA GLN A 171 -12.64 13.81 -5.06
C GLN A 171 -11.79 15.05 -5.39
N TYR A 172 -11.26 15.75 -4.38
CA TYR A 172 -10.64 17.06 -4.52
C TYR A 172 -9.11 17.04 -4.41
N GLY A 173 -8.53 15.97 -3.87
CA GLY A 173 -7.10 15.86 -3.61
C GLY A 173 -6.71 16.31 -2.20
N LEU A 174 -5.42 16.54 -1.98
CA LEU A 174 -4.86 16.98 -0.70
C LEU A 174 -4.04 18.26 -0.87
N GLU A 175 -4.11 19.14 0.12
CA GLU A 175 -3.13 20.22 0.28
C GLU A 175 -1.83 19.68 0.94
N GLU A 176 -0.73 20.41 0.79
CA GLU A 176 0.57 20.01 1.36
C GLU A 176 0.53 19.86 2.89
N ASP A 177 -0.18 20.73 3.59
CA ASP A 177 -0.36 20.60 5.04
C ASP A 177 -1.19 19.37 5.40
N GLN A 178 -2.18 18.99 4.59
CA GLN A 178 -2.94 17.77 4.81
C GLN A 178 -2.08 16.52 4.60
N ARG A 179 -1.25 16.45 3.55
CA ARG A 179 -0.20 15.43 3.39
C ARG A 179 0.69 15.38 4.63
N ASN A 180 1.23 16.52 5.05
CA ASN A 180 2.16 16.61 6.16
C ASN A 180 1.53 16.08 7.47
N ARG A 181 0.27 16.41 7.73
CA ARG A 181 -0.49 15.90 8.89
C ARG A 181 -0.73 14.39 8.81
N LEU A 182 -1.08 13.86 7.63
CA LEU A 182 -1.28 12.42 7.42
C LEU A 182 0.02 11.62 7.64
N LEU A 183 1.11 12.00 6.96
CA LEU A 183 2.40 11.33 7.09
C LEU A 183 2.96 11.43 8.52
N ARG A 184 2.84 12.60 9.17
CA ARG A 184 3.25 12.76 10.58
C ARG A 184 2.45 11.86 11.53
N THR A 185 1.14 11.70 11.28
CA THR A 185 0.26 10.81 12.07
C THR A 185 0.67 9.36 11.89
N TYR A 186 0.84 8.90 10.65
CA TYR A 186 1.30 7.54 10.36
C TYR A 186 2.65 7.26 11.04
N ILE A 187 3.64 8.12 10.84
CA ILE A 187 5.00 7.91 11.34
C ILE A 187 5.04 7.95 12.87
N ARG A 188 4.30 8.85 13.51
CA ARG A 188 4.17 8.89 14.98
C ARG A 188 3.58 7.61 15.56
N ASN A 189 2.65 6.97 14.85
CA ASN A 189 1.94 5.80 15.34
C ASN A 189 2.70 4.49 15.04
N ALA A 190 3.37 4.39 13.88
CA ALA A 190 4.08 3.19 13.44
C ALA A 190 5.54 3.10 13.96
N PHE A 191 6.26 4.22 14.09
CA PHE A 191 7.67 4.25 14.48
C PHE A 191 7.87 4.89 15.85
N THR A 192 8.98 4.58 16.53
CA THR A 192 9.32 5.04 17.89
C THR A 192 10.58 5.90 17.95
N PHE A 193 11.58 5.63 17.11
CA PHE A 193 12.84 6.39 17.07
C PHE A 193 12.93 7.30 15.83
N HIS A 194 13.58 8.46 15.98
CA HIS A 194 13.91 9.41 14.88
C HIS A 194 12.75 9.78 13.94
N LEU A 195 11.62 10.20 14.52
CA LEU A 195 10.39 10.48 13.77
C LEU A 195 10.53 11.67 12.79
N ASN A 196 11.34 12.67 13.12
CA ASN A 196 11.56 13.85 12.27
C ASN A 196 12.34 13.48 11.00
N GLU A 197 13.32 12.59 11.16
CA GLU A 197 14.23 12.10 10.13
C GLU A 197 13.46 11.17 9.18
N ILE A 198 12.70 10.21 9.72
CA ILE A 198 11.83 9.32 8.94
C ILE A 198 10.77 10.13 8.17
N PHE A 199 10.12 11.11 8.82
CA PHE A 199 9.16 12.01 8.14
C PHE A 199 9.81 12.81 7.02
N SER A 200 11.01 13.33 7.24
CA SER A 200 11.73 14.11 6.23
C SER A 200 12.12 13.24 5.04
N ALA A 201 12.59 12.01 5.27
CA ALA A 201 12.94 11.05 4.22
C ALA A 201 11.72 10.61 3.40
N VAL A 202 10.61 10.23 4.05
CA VAL A 202 9.37 9.86 3.36
C VAL A 202 8.78 11.04 2.59
N ARG A 203 8.73 12.24 3.18
CA ARG A 203 8.25 13.44 2.46
C ARG A 203 9.12 13.74 1.25
N ASN A 204 10.44 13.57 1.35
CA ASN A 204 11.37 13.83 0.25
C ASN A 204 11.18 12.87 -0.92
N GLU A 205 11.09 11.56 -0.64
CA GLU A 205 10.96 10.51 -1.67
C GLU A 205 9.63 10.56 -2.44
N TYR A 206 8.54 10.97 -1.77
CA TYR A 206 7.20 11.02 -2.36
C TYR A 206 6.80 12.43 -2.80
N THR A 207 7.76 13.36 -2.90
CA THR A 207 7.55 14.66 -3.55
C THR A 207 8.18 14.65 -4.93
N ASP A 208 7.39 14.99 -5.94
CA ASP A 208 7.85 15.14 -7.33
C ASP A 208 8.52 16.52 -7.49
N TRP A 209 9.83 16.55 -7.27
CA TRP A 209 10.64 17.79 -7.26
C TRP A 209 10.80 18.42 -8.66
N ASP A 210 10.47 17.72 -9.74
CA ASP A 210 10.49 18.28 -11.10
C ASP A 210 9.41 19.36 -11.31
N LYS A 211 8.39 19.42 -10.44
CA LYS A 211 7.31 20.43 -10.49
C LYS A 211 7.27 21.22 -9.18
N PRO A 212 7.60 22.53 -9.19
CA PRO A 212 7.63 23.36 -7.99
C PRO A 212 6.23 23.68 -7.42
N ILE A 213 5.18 23.50 -8.23
CA ILE A 213 3.79 23.62 -7.80
C ILE A 213 3.11 22.28 -8.06
N GLN A 214 2.70 21.62 -6.98
CA GLN A 214 2.02 20.32 -7.05
C GLN A 214 0.51 20.50 -7.06
N HIS A 215 -0.16 19.82 -8.00
CA HIS A 215 -1.62 19.77 -8.05
C HIS A 215 -2.15 18.92 -6.88
N PRO A 216 -3.24 19.30 -6.18
CA PRO A 216 -3.74 18.56 -5.01
C PRO A 216 -3.98 17.05 -5.24
N ILE A 217 -4.39 16.68 -6.45
CA ILE A 217 -4.57 15.27 -6.85
C ILE A 217 -3.23 14.51 -6.94
N ASN A 218 -2.12 15.16 -7.32
CA ASN A 218 -0.81 14.52 -7.32
C ASN A 218 -0.27 14.37 -5.89
N ILE A 219 -0.50 15.39 -5.04
CA ILE A 219 -0.19 15.32 -3.60
C ILE A 219 -0.94 14.14 -2.97
N ARG A 220 -2.25 14.00 -3.28
CA ARG A 220 -3.08 12.84 -2.88
C ARG A 220 -2.45 11.53 -3.30
N ASP A 221 -2.17 11.36 -4.60
CA ASP A 221 -1.65 10.11 -5.15
C ASP A 221 -0.32 9.71 -4.50
N SER A 222 0.65 10.62 -4.41
CA SER A 222 1.94 10.32 -3.77
C SER A 222 1.81 10.07 -2.26
N THR A 223 0.86 10.71 -1.57
CA THR A 223 0.59 10.44 -0.14
C THR A 223 -0.01 9.04 0.05
N MET A 224 -0.96 8.67 -0.80
CA MET A 224 -1.60 7.36 -0.81
C MET A 224 -0.61 6.26 -1.19
N GLU A 225 0.28 6.53 -2.14
CA GLU A 225 1.40 5.68 -2.52
C GLU A 225 2.36 5.47 -1.33
N ALA A 226 2.76 6.54 -0.63
CA ALA A 226 3.63 6.47 0.56
C ALA A 226 3.02 5.65 1.70
N LEU A 227 1.74 5.85 1.98
CA LEU A 227 1.02 5.07 2.98
C LEU A 227 0.86 3.60 2.55
N SER A 228 0.53 3.34 1.27
CA SER A 228 0.44 1.98 0.74
C SER A 228 1.75 1.21 0.95
N ASP A 229 2.87 1.90 0.75
CA ASP A 229 4.19 1.32 0.87
C ASP A 229 4.59 0.96 2.28
N GLY A 230 4.62 1.95 3.18
CA GLY A 230 5.00 1.70 4.57
C GLY A 230 4.03 0.78 5.31
N HIS A 231 2.74 0.85 4.99
CA HIS A 231 1.68 0.18 5.75
C HIS A 231 1.41 -1.24 5.27
N THR A 232 1.68 -1.57 4.00
CA THR A 232 1.33 -2.89 3.42
C THR A 232 2.42 -3.47 2.51
N VAL A 233 2.89 -2.75 1.49
CA VAL A 233 3.78 -3.32 0.46
C VAL A 233 5.15 -3.69 1.01
N ALA A 234 5.82 -2.78 1.71
CA ALA A 234 7.16 -3.05 2.25
C ALA A 234 7.15 -4.21 3.26
N PRO A 235 6.19 -4.31 4.20
CA PRO A 235 5.97 -5.52 5.01
C PRO A 235 5.88 -6.81 4.19
N ILE A 236 5.06 -6.86 3.12
CA ILE A 236 4.92 -8.04 2.25
C ILE A 236 6.24 -8.40 1.56
N ILE A 237 6.95 -7.42 1.02
CA ILE A 237 8.26 -7.65 0.36
C ILE A 237 9.32 -8.10 1.37
N LYS A 238 9.28 -7.60 2.62
CA LYS A 238 10.16 -8.09 3.68
C LYS A 238 9.88 -9.57 4.00
N VAL A 239 8.62 -10.00 4.09
CA VAL A 239 8.26 -11.42 4.24
C VAL A 239 8.77 -12.25 3.05
N ALA A 240 8.56 -11.79 1.82
CA ALA A 240 9.05 -12.48 0.62
C ALA A 240 10.58 -12.64 0.63
N TYR A 241 11.31 -11.58 1.01
CA TYR A 241 12.77 -11.61 1.17
C TYR A 241 13.21 -12.59 2.26
N LEU A 242 12.59 -12.56 3.45
CA LEU A 242 12.95 -13.46 4.56
C LEU A 242 12.70 -14.94 4.24
N HIS A 243 11.63 -15.23 3.51
CA HIS A 243 11.29 -16.57 3.02
C HIS A 243 12.28 -17.05 1.96
N ALA A 244 12.49 -16.26 0.90
CA ALA A 244 13.38 -16.61 -0.22
C ALA A 244 14.86 -16.69 0.19
N ARG A 245 15.32 -15.86 1.15
CA ARG A 245 16.71 -15.88 1.67
C ARG A 245 17.12 -17.25 2.23
N ARG A 246 16.16 -18.06 2.68
CA ARG A 246 16.37 -19.41 3.24
C ARG A 246 16.13 -20.53 2.21
N GLY A 247 15.98 -20.20 0.92
CA GLY A 247 15.78 -21.16 -0.17
C GLY A 247 14.35 -21.71 -0.29
N ALA A 248 13.38 -21.15 0.44
CA ALA A 248 11.99 -21.57 0.36
C ALA A 248 11.31 -21.03 -0.92
N LYS A 249 10.48 -21.84 -1.58
CA LYS A 249 9.82 -21.44 -2.83
C LYS A 249 8.86 -20.28 -2.57
N THR A 250 9.15 -19.16 -3.23
CA THR A 250 8.43 -17.91 -3.06
C THR A 250 7.97 -17.42 -4.42
N TYR A 251 6.70 -17.03 -4.55
CA TYR A 251 6.15 -16.42 -5.76
C TYR A 251 5.50 -15.09 -5.40
N MET A 252 5.82 -14.02 -6.12
CA MET A 252 5.25 -12.70 -5.88
C MET A 252 4.46 -12.24 -7.10
N PHE A 253 3.31 -11.59 -6.88
CA PHE A 253 2.59 -10.85 -7.92
C PHE A 253 2.15 -9.47 -7.47
N HIS A 254 2.06 -8.58 -8.46
CA HIS A 254 1.39 -7.30 -8.37
C HIS A 254 0.11 -7.39 -9.19
N PHE A 255 -1.03 -7.32 -8.52
CA PHE A 255 -2.32 -7.15 -9.19
C PHE A 255 -2.46 -5.68 -9.55
N GLY A 256 -2.36 -5.36 -10.84
CA GLY A 256 -2.49 -4.02 -11.43
C GLY A 256 -3.55 -3.97 -12.53
N TYR A 257 -4.51 -4.89 -12.50
CA TYR A 257 -5.68 -4.90 -13.38
C TYR A 257 -6.85 -4.19 -12.69
N GLN A 258 -7.66 -3.49 -13.47
CA GLN A 258 -8.86 -2.81 -12.98
C GLN A 258 -10.00 -3.04 -13.98
N SER A 259 -11.18 -3.41 -13.46
CA SER A 259 -12.39 -3.61 -14.27
C SER A 259 -12.81 -2.29 -14.94
N LYS A 260 -13.39 -2.34 -16.14
CA LYS A 260 -13.85 -1.13 -16.85
C LYS A 260 -15.00 -0.41 -16.14
N GLU A 261 -15.83 -1.18 -15.43
CA GLU A 261 -16.94 -0.68 -14.61
C GLU A 261 -16.54 -0.55 -13.13
N SER A 262 -15.24 -0.50 -12.82
CA SER A 262 -14.74 -0.21 -11.46
C SER A 262 -15.11 1.22 -11.05
N GLU A 263 -15.66 1.37 -9.85
CA GLU A 263 -16.04 2.67 -9.27
C GLU A 263 -14.81 3.52 -8.86
N TYR A 264 -13.62 2.91 -8.81
CA TYR A 264 -12.41 3.59 -8.36
C TYR A 264 -11.75 4.44 -9.47
N PRO A 265 -11.07 5.56 -9.13
CA PRO A 265 -10.39 6.40 -10.11
C PRO A 265 -9.29 5.65 -10.87
N GLN A 266 -9.48 5.45 -12.18
CA GLN A 266 -8.61 4.63 -13.06
C GLN A 266 -7.12 5.03 -13.08
N ARG A 267 -6.78 6.25 -12.62
CA ARG A 267 -5.39 6.72 -12.48
C ARG A 267 -4.61 6.07 -11.32
N LEU A 268 -5.30 5.48 -10.35
CA LEU A 268 -4.70 4.84 -9.17
C LEU A 268 -4.31 3.37 -9.44
N GLY A 269 -4.72 2.82 -10.59
CA GLY A 269 -4.69 1.38 -10.82
C GLY A 269 -5.62 0.66 -9.86
N SER A 270 -5.31 -0.60 -9.59
CA SER A 270 -6.07 -1.46 -8.67
C SER A 270 -6.03 -0.98 -7.22
N VAL A 271 -7.19 -1.00 -6.57
CA VAL A 271 -7.36 -0.77 -5.13
C VAL A 271 -7.32 -2.11 -4.36
N ARG A 272 -6.89 -2.07 -3.09
CA ARG A 272 -6.94 -3.23 -2.16
C ARG A 272 -8.28 -3.96 -2.24
N GLY A 273 -8.24 -5.26 -2.53
CA GLY A 273 -9.42 -6.12 -2.63
C GLY A 273 -10.06 -6.20 -4.03
N GLU A 274 -9.61 -5.42 -5.02
CA GLU A 274 -10.04 -5.62 -6.43
C GLU A 274 -9.48 -6.91 -7.05
N ASP A 275 -8.51 -7.56 -6.41
CA ASP A 275 -8.01 -8.89 -6.76
C ASP A 275 -8.96 -10.01 -6.31
N LEU A 276 -9.71 -9.82 -5.21
CA LEU A 276 -10.58 -10.85 -4.63
C LEU A 276 -11.63 -11.41 -5.60
N PRO A 277 -12.38 -10.62 -6.39
CA PRO A 277 -13.28 -11.16 -7.40
C PRO A 277 -12.58 -12.09 -8.39
N TYR A 278 -11.30 -11.84 -8.67
CA TYR A 278 -10.50 -12.64 -9.59
C TYR A 278 -9.98 -13.93 -8.93
N ILE A 279 -9.61 -13.88 -7.65
CA ILE A 279 -9.25 -15.06 -6.86
C ILE A 279 -10.47 -16.00 -6.64
N PHE A 280 -11.68 -15.44 -6.51
CA PHE A 280 -12.91 -16.21 -6.29
C PHE A 280 -13.65 -16.64 -7.57
N GLY A 281 -13.20 -16.25 -8.76
CA GLY A 281 -13.84 -16.67 -10.03
C GLY A 281 -15.14 -15.95 -10.39
N LEU A 282 -15.45 -14.81 -9.76
CA LEU A 282 -16.71 -14.09 -9.95
C LEU A 282 -16.96 -13.62 -11.40
N PRO A 283 -15.92 -13.23 -12.19
CA PRO A 283 -16.07 -12.96 -13.63
C PRO A 283 -16.52 -14.14 -14.51
N LEU A 284 -16.47 -15.38 -14.02
CA LEU A 284 -16.98 -16.56 -14.74
C LEU A 284 -18.48 -16.76 -14.55
N VAL A 285 -19.00 -16.34 -13.40
CA VAL A 285 -20.41 -16.51 -13.00
C VAL A 285 -21.23 -15.22 -13.17
N GLN A 286 -20.66 -14.19 -13.81
CA GLN A 286 -21.26 -12.87 -13.99
C GLN A 286 -21.60 -12.17 -12.65
N GLY A 287 -20.68 -12.29 -11.69
CA GLY A 287 -20.82 -11.72 -10.35
C GLY A 287 -21.60 -12.61 -9.39
N GLY A 288 -22.01 -12.03 -8.27
CA GLY A 288 -22.78 -12.72 -7.24
C GLY A 288 -23.55 -11.76 -6.35
N THR A 289 -24.38 -12.28 -5.45
CA THR A 289 -25.22 -11.46 -4.55
C THR A 289 -24.43 -10.50 -3.67
N VAL A 290 -23.19 -10.84 -3.33
CA VAL A 290 -22.26 -10.03 -2.51
C VAL A 290 -21.38 -9.10 -3.36
N PHE A 291 -21.19 -9.42 -4.65
CA PHE A 291 -20.37 -8.65 -5.59
C PHE A 291 -21.14 -8.43 -6.90
N PRO A 292 -22.13 -7.52 -6.92
CA PRO A 292 -22.91 -7.20 -8.11
C PRO A 292 -22.13 -6.25 -9.03
N GLN A 293 -21.14 -6.79 -9.75
CA GLN A 293 -20.41 -6.09 -10.81
C GLN A 293 -20.66 -6.78 -12.16
N ASN A 294 -20.87 -6.00 -13.23
CA ASN A 294 -20.90 -6.56 -14.58
C ASN A 294 -19.46 -6.80 -15.03
N PHE A 295 -19.12 -8.06 -15.31
CA PHE A 295 -17.79 -8.42 -15.78
C PHE A 295 -17.77 -8.49 -17.30
N SER A 296 -16.89 -7.71 -17.92
CA SER A 296 -16.65 -7.77 -19.35
C SER A 296 -15.91 -9.06 -19.72
N ARG A 297 -15.97 -9.45 -21.00
CA ARG A 297 -15.21 -10.60 -21.52
C ARG A 297 -13.70 -10.51 -21.27
N GLN A 298 -13.16 -9.29 -21.13
CA GLN A 298 -11.76 -9.07 -20.80
C GLN A 298 -11.47 -9.46 -19.34
N ASP A 299 -12.40 -9.18 -18.43
CA ASP A 299 -12.30 -9.54 -17.01
C ASP A 299 -12.38 -11.07 -16.83
N THR A 300 -13.24 -11.75 -17.60
CA THR A 300 -13.27 -13.22 -17.72
C THR A 300 -11.90 -13.77 -18.15
N GLY A 301 -11.28 -13.23 -19.21
CA GLY A 301 -9.99 -13.72 -19.69
C GLY A 301 -8.82 -13.50 -18.71
N VAL A 302 -8.85 -12.42 -17.93
CA VAL A 302 -7.90 -12.19 -16.82
C VAL A 302 -8.18 -13.16 -15.67
N ASN A 303 -9.45 -13.39 -15.34
CA ASN A 303 -9.85 -14.31 -14.28
C ASN A 303 -9.37 -15.75 -14.51
N GLU A 304 -9.57 -16.28 -15.72
CA GLU A 304 -9.14 -17.64 -16.07
C GLU A 304 -7.62 -17.82 -15.91
N ALA A 305 -6.84 -16.78 -16.22
CA ALA A 305 -5.40 -16.81 -16.01
C ALA A 305 -5.02 -16.78 -14.52
N VAL A 306 -5.64 -15.90 -13.73
CA VAL A 306 -5.42 -15.81 -12.27
C VAL A 306 -5.76 -17.15 -11.61
N LEU A 307 -6.95 -17.70 -11.89
CA LEU A 307 -7.38 -19.00 -11.37
C LEU A 307 -6.50 -20.16 -11.83
N ASN A 308 -5.99 -20.15 -13.07
CA ASN A 308 -5.08 -21.19 -13.53
C ASN A 308 -3.80 -21.20 -12.67
N PHE A 309 -3.14 -20.06 -12.50
CA PHE A 309 -1.93 -19.98 -11.67
C PHE A 309 -2.20 -20.30 -10.18
N VAL A 310 -3.26 -19.73 -9.60
CA VAL A 310 -3.64 -19.94 -8.19
C VAL A 310 -4.01 -21.41 -7.93
N THR A 311 -4.83 -22.03 -8.79
CA THR A 311 -5.21 -23.43 -8.58
C THR A 311 -4.07 -24.41 -8.87
N ASN A 312 -3.14 -24.09 -9.76
CA ASN A 312 -1.91 -24.87 -9.95
C ASN A 312 -1.05 -24.81 -8.69
N PHE A 313 -0.75 -23.62 -8.18
CA PHE A 313 -0.03 -23.42 -6.92
C PHE A 313 -0.69 -24.19 -5.76
N CYS A 314 -2.02 -24.13 -5.60
CA CYS A 314 -2.74 -24.91 -4.59
C CYS A 314 -2.54 -26.44 -4.75
N LYS A 315 -2.44 -26.96 -5.99
CA LYS A 315 -2.27 -28.40 -6.28
C LYS A 315 -0.82 -28.87 -6.06
N THR A 316 0.16 -28.17 -6.63
CA THR A 316 1.55 -28.63 -6.81
C THR A 316 2.58 -27.85 -6.00
N GLY A 317 2.30 -26.58 -5.68
CA GLY A 317 3.29 -25.64 -5.13
C GLY A 317 3.95 -24.74 -6.15
N ASP A 318 3.72 -25.00 -7.45
CA ASP A 318 4.23 -24.19 -8.55
C ASP A 318 3.04 -23.69 -9.40
N PRO A 319 2.88 -22.37 -9.61
CA PRO A 319 1.78 -21.82 -10.40
C PRO A 319 1.80 -22.28 -11.87
N ASN A 320 2.93 -22.73 -12.39
CA ASN A 320 3.11 -23.17 -13.77
C ASN A 320 2.72 -24.65 -13.97
N GLU A 321 2.79 -25.48 -12.93
CA GLU A 321 2.55 -26.93 -13.04
C GLU A 321 1.07 -27.30 -12.91
N ALA A 322 0.49 -27.84 -13.99
CA ALA A 322 -0.82 -28.47 -13.94
C ALA A 322 -0.75 -29.78 -13.13
N GLY A 323 -1.42 -29.81 -11.96
CA GLY A 323 -1.40 -30.96 -11.06
C GLY A 323 -1.85 -32.28 -11.70
N GLN A 324 -1.24 -33.39 -11.27
CA GLN A 324 -1.44 -34.73 -11.82
C GLN A 324 -2.85 -35.30 -11.55
N GLN A 325 -3.86 -34.93 -12.35
CA GLN A 325 -5.10 -35.67 -12.46
C GLN A 325 -5.55 -35.84 -13.93
N GLN A 326 -5.97 -37.07 -14.24
CA GLN A 326 -6.25 -37.55 -15.59
C GLN A 326 -7.63 -37.11 -16.10
N ALA A 327 -7.65 -35.99 -16.80
CA ALA A 327 -8.46 -35.76 -17.98
C ALA A 327 -7.64 -34.80 -18.85
N GLN A 328 -7.81 -34.79 -20.18
CA GLN A 328 -7.19 -33.70 -20.95
C GLN A 328 -7.73 -32.38 -20.41
N PRO A 329 -6.88 -31.51 -19.81
CA PRO A 329 -7.39 -30.26 -19.27
C PRO A 329 -7.88 -29.46 -20.47
N LEU A 330 -9.19 -29.19 -20.50
CA LEU A 330 -9.74 -28.17 -21.38
C LEU A 330 -8.86 -26.94 -21.21
N PRO A 331 -8.20 -26.45 -22.26
CA PRO A 331 -7.39 -25.24 -22.16
C PRO A 331 -8.24 -24.15 -21.51
N PRO A 332 -7.73 -23.43 -20.48
CA PRO A 332 -8.43 -22.25 -20.00
C PRO A 332 -8.77 -21.36 -21.20
N ASP A 333 -9.99 -20.82 -21.27
CA ASP A 333 -10.44 -20.15 -22.48
C ASP A 333 -9.59 -18.89 -22.70
N TYR A 334 -9.13 -18.25 -21.62
CA TYR A 334 -8.41 -16.98 -21.58
C TYR A 334 -9.09 -15.88 -22.45
N GLY A 335 -10.37 -16.03 -22.82
CA GLY A 335 -11.04 -15.23 -23.83
C GLY A 335 -10.52 -15.44 -25.28
N THR A 336 -10.14 -14.35 -25.95
CA THR A 336 -9.82 -14.40 -27.40
C THR A 336 -8.51 -15.13 -27.70
N ALA A 337 -8.32 -15.60 -28.93
CA ALA A 337 -7.07 -16.26 -29.33
C ALA A 337 -5.79 -15.42 -29.07
N LYS A 338 -5.90 -14.08 -29.09
CA LYS A 338 -4.80 -13.17 -28.73
C LYS A 338 -4.56 -13.05 -27.22
N GLU A 339 -5.54 -13.37 -26.39
CA GLU A 339 -5.44 -13.39 -24.93
C GLU A 339 -4.89 -14.75 -24.46
N ARG A 340 -5.38 -15.86 -25.05
CA ARG A 340 -4.80 -17.21 -24.92
C ARG A 340 -3.29 -17.22 -25.09
N THR A 341 -2.78 -16.63 -26.17
CA THR A 341 -1.34 -16.56 -26.43
C THR A 341 -0.60 -15.67 -25.43
N ARG A 342 -1.22 -14.63 -24.87
CA ARG A 342 -0.55 -13.71 -23.94
C ARG A 342 -0.30 -14.31 -22.57
N PHE A 343 -1.24 -15.07 -22.01
CA PHE A 343 -1.05 -15.73 -20.72
C PHE A 343 -0.30 -17.07 -20.84
N ARG A 344 -0.51 -17.85 -21.91
CA ARG A 344 0.22 -19.12 -22.13
C ARG A 344 1.73 -18.99 -22.32
N LEU A 345 2.22 -17.82 -22.74
CA LEU A 345 3.65 -17.57 -22.96
C LEU A 345 4.39 -17.04 -21.72
N ILE A 346 3.72 -16.94 -20.57
CA ILE A 346 4.31 -16.41 -19.34
C ILE A 346 4.56 -17.55 -18.37
N THR A 347 5.84 -17.85 -18.17
CA THR A 347 6.33 -18.56 -16.99
C THR A 347 6.34 -17.58 -15.81
N TRP A 348 5.74 -17.98 -14.69
CA TRP A 348 5.82 -17.25 -13.44
C TRP A 348 7.03 -17.76 -12.67
N GLU A 349 8.15 -17.03 -12.80
CA GLU A 349 9.41 -17.34 -12.11
C GLU A 349 9.32 -17.13 -10.60
N THR A 350 10.16 -17.83 -9.85
CA THR A 350 10.28 -17.67 -8.39
C THR A 350 10.88 -16.32 -8.00
N TYR A 351 10.39 -15.75 -6.90
CA TYR A 351 11.01 -14.59 -6.26
C TYR A 351 12.31 -15.01 -5.57
N GLU A 352 13.44 -14.49 -6.04
CA GLU A 352 14.75 -14.62 -5.39
C GLU A 352 15.19 -13.27 -4.81
N THR A 353 16.06 -13.29 -3.79
CA THR A 353 16.58 -12.07 -3.14
C THR A 353 17.40 -11.17 -4.08
N THR A 354 18.02 -11.77 -5.11
CA THR A 354 18.86 -11.13 -6.13
C THR A 354 18.06 -10.55 -7.29
N THR A 355 17.10 -11.32 -7.81
CA THR A 355 16.34 -10.95 -9.02
C THR A 355 15.05 -10.19 -8.69
N GLN A 356 14.48 -10.42 -7.50
CA GLN A 356 13.25 -9.83 -6.98
C GLN A 356 12.11 -9.86 -8.00
N GLN A 357 11.97 -11.00 -8.68
CA GLN A 357 11.01 -11.18 -9.76
C GLN A 357 9.57 -11.31 -9.25
N TYR A 358 8.65 -10.66 -9.96
CA TYR A 358 7.22 -10.72 -9.68
C TYR A 358 6.40 -10.70 -10.96
N LEU A 359 5.24 -11.37 -10.93
CA LEU A 359 4.27 -11.32 -12.02
C LEU A 359 3.44 -10.04 -11.91
N SER A 360 3.49 -9.17 -12.91
CA SER A 360 2.63 -7.99 -13.00
C SER A 360 1.35 -8.37 -13.76
N ILE A 361 0.27 -8.65 -13.03
CA ILE A 361 -1.05 -9.01 -13.56
C ILE A 361 -1.76 -7.72 -13.96
N SER A 362 -1.91 -7.49 -15.25
CA SER A 362 -2.58 -6.30 -15.82
C SER A 362 -3.14 -6.65 -17.20
N THR A 363 -3.73 -5.68 -17.91
CA THR A 363 -4.20 -5.85 -19.30
C THR A 363 -3.14 -6.43 -20.25
N LYS A 364 -1.86 -6.27 -19.92
CA LYS A 364 -0.74 -6.97 -20.55
C LYS A 364 0.12 -7.61 -19.45
N PRO A 365 -0.14 -8.88 -19.07
CA PRO A 365 0.64 -9.56 -18.05
C PRO A 365 2.11 -9.64 -18.46
N LYS A 366 3.03 -9.54 -17.49
CA LYS A 366 4.46 -9.77 -17.71
C LYS A 366 5.22 -9.97 -16.39
N MET A 367 6.28 -10.77 -16.43
CA MET A 367 7.29 -10.74 -15.38
C MET A 367 8.00 -9.38 -15.35
N ARG A 368 8.29 -8.92 -14.15
CA ARG A 368 9.09 -7.72 -13.84
C ARG A 368 10.03 -8.06 -12.67
N SER A 369 10.96 -7.17 -12.37
CA SER A 369 11.85 -7.26 -11.21
C SER A 369 11.77 -5.98 -10.37
N HIS A 370 12.17 -6.06 -9.10
CA HIS A 370 12.34 -4.91 -8.20
C HIS A 370 11.11 -3.98 -8.15
N TYR A 371 10.00 -4.47 -7.59
CA TYR A 371 8.76 -3.70 -7.46
C TYR A 371 9.04 -2.34 -6.78
N ARG A 372 8.95 -1.26 -7.55
CA ARG A 372 9.12 0.14 -7.09
C ARG A 372 10.45 0.32 -6.31
N GLY A 373 11.53 -0.28 -6.81
CA GLY A 373 12.80 -0.51 -6.11
C GLY A 373 13.40 0.67 -5.33
N HIS A 374 13.38 1.91 -5.86
CA HIS A 374 13.91 3.08 -5.14
C HIS A 374 13.11 3.38 -3.86
N LYS A 375 11.78 3.40 -3.97
CA LYS A 375 10.85 3.58 -2.85
C LYS A 375 10.92 2.41 -1.87
N MET A 376 11.09 1.17 -2.36
CA MET A 376 11.30 0.02 -1.49
C MET A 376 12.65 0.06 -0.75
N ALA A 377 13.71 0.61 -1.35
CA ALA A 377 14.99 0.79 -0.67
C ALA A 377 14.89 1.79 0.51
N LEU A 378 14.05 2.83 0.39
CA LEU A 378 13.73 3.71 1.51
C LEU A 378 13.11 2.92 2.68
N TRP A 379 12.04 2.17 2.44
CA TRP A 379 11.31 1.46 3.51
C TRP A 379 12.03 0.23 4.07
N LEU A 380 12.76 -0.51 3.23
CA LEU A 380 13.41 -1.77 3.61
C LEU A 380 14.84 -1.59 4.13
N ASN A 381 15.54 -0.53 3.71
CA ASN A 381 16.95 -0.33 4.06
C ASN A 381 17.20 0.94 4.87
N LEU A 382 16.75 2.12 4.40
CA LEU A 382 17.09 3.40 5.05
C LEU A 382 16.29 3.63 6.34
N ILE A 383 14.96 3.47 6.31
CA ILE A 383 14.11 3.69 7.49
C ILE A 383 14.48 2.77 8.66
N PRO A 384 14.78 1.46 8.48
CA PRO A 384 15.29 0.61 9.56
C PRO A 384 16.66 1.02 10.12
N GLN A 385 17.50 1.73 9.35
CA GLN A 385 18.75 2.30 9.86
C GLN A 385 18.50 3.57 10.69
N LEU A 386 17.54 4.42 10.28
CA LEU A 386 17.10 5.58 11.05
C LEU A 386 16.35 5.17 12.32
N HIS A 387 15.55 4.11 12.27
CA HIS A 387 14.68 3.65 13.35
C HIS A 387 15.44 2.86 14.45
N ARG A 388 16.55 3.42 14.94
CA ARG A 388 17.38 2.87 16.01
C ARG A 388 17.34 3.77 17.26
N PRO A 389 17.47 3.22 18.48
CA PRO A 389 17.41 3.99 19.72
C PRO A 389 18.61 4.92 19.97
N GLY A 390 19.67 4.82 19.14
CA GLY A 390 20.92 5.56 19.35
C GLY A 390 21.63 5.21 20.66
N ASP A 391 22.62 6.03 21.01
CA ASP A 391 23.38 5.93 22.26
C ASP A 391 22.44 5.94 23.50
N PRO A 392 22.64 5.08 24.51
CA PRO A 392 21.89 5.06 25.78
C PRO A 392 21.57 6.41 26.42
N GLU A 393 22.47 7.40 26.32
CA GLU A 393 22.30 8.72 26.96
C GLU A 393 21.29 9.63 26.24
N VAL A 394 20.93 9.32 24.98
CA VAL A 394 19.97 10.12 24.22
C VAL A 394 18.58 10.06 24.86
N SER A 395 18.05 11.22 25.25
CA SER A 395 16.67 11.31 25.76
C SER A 395 15.64 10.91 24.71
N MET A 396 14.61 10.16 25.10
CA MET A 396 13.45 9.85 24.24
C MET A 396 12.83 11.08 23.58
N ARG A 397 12.98 12.27 24.19
CA ARG A 397 12.49 13.53 23.61
C ARG A 397 13.16 13.86 22.26
N HIS A 398 14.39 13.42 22.02
CA HIS A 398 15.11 13.65 20.76
C HIS A 398 14.41 12.94 19.58
N HIS A 399 13.87 11.75 19.82
CA HIS A 399 13.24 10.95 18.78
C HIS A 399 11.84 11.45 18.36
N HIS A 400 11.15 12.21 19.21
CA HIS A 400 9.77 12.65 18.96
C HIS A 400 9.69 13.89 18.05
N PHE A 401 8.52 14.08 17.42
CA PHE A 401 8.20 15.34 16.76
C PHE A 401 8.28 16.51 17.74
N ARG A 402 8.80 17.65 17.27
CA ARG A 402 8.84 18.88 18.08
C ARG A 402 7.43 19.43 18.27
N GLU A 403 6.63 19.36 17.20
CA GLU A 403 5.25 19.81 17.11
C GLU A 403 4.28 18.85 17.81
N ARG A 404 3.64 19.34 18.88
CA ARG A 404 2.75 18.53 19.73
C ARG A 404 1.26 18.81 19.57
N GLU A 405 0.91 19.99 19.07
CA GLU A 405 -0.48 20.42 19.00
C GLU A 405 -1.33 19.53 18.08
N PRO A 406 -2.62 19.27 18.41
CA PRO A 406 -3.47 18.37 17.63
C PRO A 406 -3.59 18.72 16.15
N HIS A 407 -3.47 20.01 15.79
CA HIS A 407 -3.56 20.48 14.42
C HIS A 407 -2.39 20.06 13.52
N TYR A 408 -1.28 19.55 14.06
CA TYR A 408 -0.18 18.98 13.25
C TYR A 408 -0.43 17.53 12.81
N TYR A 409 -1.57 16.96 13.19
CA TYR A 409 -1.94 15.57 12.97
C TYR A 409 -3.30 15.47 12.26
N ALA A 410 -3.63 14.27 11.80
CA ALA A 410 -4.82 13.94 11.03
C ALA A 410 -5.56 12.78 11.72
N GLY A 411 -6.19 13.07 12.85
CA GLY A 411 -6.86 12.07 13.70
C GLY A 411 -6.02 11.66 14.91
N SER A 412 -6.43 10.57 15.57
CA SER A 412 -5.84 10.09 16.81
C SER A 412 -4.39 9.62 16.65
N VAL A 413 -3.56 10.01 17.61
CA VAL A 413 -2.14 9.64 17.71
C VAL A 413 -1.85 8.98 19.05
N ARG A 414 -0.88 8.05 19.05
CA ARG A 414 -0.44 7.42 20.31
C ARG A 414 0.24 8.42 21.25
N ALA A 415 0.19 8.13 22.55
CA ALA A 415 0.89 8.90 23.57
C ALA A 415 2.42 8.90 23.35
N GLU A 416 3.09 9.97 23.76
CA GLU A 416 4.57 10.01 23.77
C GLU A 416 5.10 9.16 24.94
N SER A 417 6.03 8.23 24.66
CA SER A 417 6.76 7.49 25.70
C SER A 417 8.05 8.20 26.07
N PHE A 418 8.21 8.61 27.34
CA PHE A 418 9.45 9.23 27.83
C PHE A 418 10.47 8.22 28.34
N SER A 419 10.04 6.98 28.62
CA SER A 419 10.92 5.84 28.82
C SER A 419 11.24 5.17 27.48
N ARG A 420 12.49 4.69 27.34
CA ARG A 420 12.85 3.77 26.26
C ARG A 420 11.99 2.50 26.40
N PRO A 421 11.36 1.99 25.33
CA PRO A 421 10.80 0.65 25.35
C PRO A 421 11.90 -0.35 25.77
N ARG A 422 11.56 -1.36 26.56
CA ARG A 422 12.49 -2.45 26.85
C ARG A 422 12.87 -3.12 25.53
N SER A 423 14.16 -3.10 25.20
CA SER A 423 14.65 -3.79 24.01
C SER A 423 14.43 -5.29 24.17
N LEU A 424 13.63 -5.88 23.29
CA LEU A 424 13.42 -7.34 23.23
C LEU A 424 14.70 -8.09 22.86
N TYR A 425 15.73 -7.38 22.39
CA TYR A 425 17.01 -7.90 21.92
C TYR A 425 18.09 -8.00 23.02
N GLN A 426 17.75 -7.75 24.30
CA GLN A 426 18.76 -7.64 25.38
C GLN A 426 18.62 -8.68 26.52
N ASN A 427 18.02 -9.84 26.25
CA ASN A 427 18.04 -11.01 27.16
C ASN A 427 19.23 -11.95 26.86
N GLY A 428 20.42 -11.37 26.62
CA GLY A 428 21.64 -12.11 26.24
C GLY A 428 22.84 -11.92 27.18
N VAL A 429 22.78 -11.00 28.15
CA VAL A 429 23.85 -10.77 29.13
C VAL A 429 23.25 -10.73 30.53
N ILE A 430 23.24 -11.89 31.19
CA ILE A 430 23.20 -11.94 32.66
C ILE A 430 24.62 -11.60 33.11
N ASN A 431 24.82 -10.39 33.63
CA ASN A 431 25.94 -10.08 34.50
C ASN A 431 25.37 -9.63 35.85
N ASP A 432 25.35 -10.56 36.80
CA ASP A 432 25.29 -10.21 38.22
C ASP A 432 26.56 -9.45 38.59
N ALA A 433 26.42 -8.20 38.99
CA ALA A 433 27.40 -7.50 39.83
C ALA A 433 26.74 -6.33 40.56
N GLN A 434 26.48 -6.51 41.85
CA GLN A 434 26.49 -5.38 42.77
C GLN A 434 27.94 -4.87 42.89
N GLU A 435 28.18 -3.56 42.83
CA GLU A 435 28.69 -2.76 43.97
C GLU A 435 29.18 -1.33 43.59
N SER A 436 28.96 -0.42 44.55
CA SER A 436 29.72 0.81 44.87
C SER A 436 30.19 1.84 43.81
N ARG A 437 29.55 3.02 43.85
CA ARG A 437 30.05 4.31 44.43
C ARG A 437 31.35 4.97 43.89
N GLN A 438 31.25 6.30 43.66
CA GLN A 438 32.34 7.30 43.46
C GLN A 438 33.14 7.16 42.13
N GLU A 439 33.66 8.22 41.49
CA GLU A 439 33.63 9.67 41.78
C GLU A 439 33.73 10.50 40.47
N SER A 440 33.51 11.80 40.55
CA SER A 440 33.62 12.75 39.43
C SER A 440 35.07 13.11 39.08
N PHE A 441 35.41 13.25 37.80
CA PHE A 441 36.30 14.32 37.30
C PHE A 441 36.04 14.55 35.81
N GLY A 442 36.17 15.80 35.36
CA GLY A 442 36.05 16.15 33.94
C GLY A 442 36.96 17.32 33.57
N THR A 443 37.36 17.35 32.29
CA THR A 443 37.84 18.47 31.46
C THR A 443 37.99 17.88 30.06
N GLU A 444 37.28 18.34 29.04
CA GLU A 444 37.47 19.59 28.28
C GLU A 444 38.57 19.45 27.19
N CYS A 445 38.29 20.01 26.02
CA CYS A 445 38.85 19.61 24.73
C CYS A 445 40.09 20.42 24.28
N THR A 446 40.48 20.20 23.01
CA THR A 446 41.34 21.01 22.11
C THR A 446 42.80 20.51 21.97
N PRO A 447 43.52 20.81 20.86
CA PRO A 447 43.66 19.83 19.78
C PRO A 447 45.12 19.55 19.34
N ASP A 448 45.24 18.67 18.33
CA ASP A 448 46.37 18.41 17.41
C ASP A 448 47.33 19.61 17.15
N PRO A 449 48.63 19.40 16.79
CA PRO A 449 48.95 18.58 15.59
C PRO A 449 50.32 17.85 15.48
N THR A 450 50.36 16.97 14.46
CA THR A 450 51.49 16.63 13.55
C THR A 450 52.66 15.71 13.96
N MET A 451 52.70 14.57 13.25
CA MET A 451 53.85 13.99 12.51
C MET A 451 55.11 13.52 13.25
N GLY A 452 55.40 12.22 13.10
CA GLY A 452 56.72 11.61 13.30
C GLY A 452 56.72 10.16 12.80
N GLU A 453 57.52 9.86 11.78
CA GLU A 453 57.71 8.50 11.23
C GLU A 453 58.35 7.55 12.27
N VAL A 454 58.18 6.23 12.08
CA VAL A 454 59.30 5.28 11.83
C VAL A 454 58.76 3.86 11.64
N LEU A 455 59.23 3.20 10.58
CA LEU A 455 59.02 1.78 10.29
C LEU A 455 60.05 0.92 11.06
N GLN A 456 59.66 -0.24 11.61
CA GLN A 456 60.58 -1.37 11.71
C GLN A 456 59.89 -2.74 11.71
N GLU A 457 60.52 -3.71 11.07
CA GLU A 457 59.97 -5.03 10.73
C GLU A 457 60.31 -6.16 11.72
N SER A 458 59.64 -7.30 11.52
CA SER A 458 60.16 -8.68 11.64
C SER A 458 60.23 -9.40 13.01
N GLY A 459 59.53 -10.55 13.09
CA GLY A 459 60.18 -11.79 13.55
C GLY A 459 59.36 -12.86 14.30
N GLY A 460 58.84 -13.87 13.59
CA GLY A 460 58.69 -15.26 14.11
C GLY A 460 57.34 -15.73 14.69
N GLY A 461 56.72 -16.74 14.08
CA GLY A 461 55.56 -17.51 14.61
C GLY A 461 55.99 -18.85 15.27
N PRO A 462 55.19 -19.94 15.25
CA PRO A 462 53.79 -20.11 14.81
C PRO A 462 52.87 -20.82 15.85
N GLY A 463 51.54 -20.81 15.66
CA GLY A 463 50.59 -21.62 16.46
C GLY A 463 49.12 -21.49 16.03
N ASP A 464 48.38 -22.60 16.02
CA ASP A 464 47.03 -22.75 15.43
C ASP A 464 45.89 -21.96 16.11
N THR A 465 45.05 -21.28 15.31
CA THR A 465 43.58 -21.49 15.25
C THR A 465 42.93 -20.61 14.17
N ILE A 466 42.18 -21.20 13.23
CA ILE A 466 41.42 -20.42 12.22
C ILE A 466 40.04 -20.06 12.79
N ALA A 467 39.91 -18.83 13.25
CA ALA A 467 38.65 -18.10 13.30
C ALA A 467 38.79 -16.89 12.37
N ASN A 468 38.02 -16.84 11.27
CA ASN A 468 38.07 -15.71 10.35
C ASN A 468 37.41 -14.47 10.96
N VAL A 469 38.21 -13.65 11.62
CA VAL A 469 37.91 -12.24 11.89
C VAL A 469 38.62 -11.44 10.80
N LEU A 470 37.85 -10.81 9.92
CA LEU A 470 38.37 -9.86 8.92
C LEU A 470 38.89 -8.63 9.65
N SER A 471 40.05 -8.10 9.25
CA SER A 471 40.56 -6.84 9.79
C SER A 471 39.89 -5.63 9.12
N GLU A 472 39.83 -4.50 9.83
CA GLU A 472 39.20 -3.27 9.33
C GLU A 472 39.86 -2.75 8.04
N GLU A 473 41.13 -3.07 7.80
CA GLU A 473 41.86 -2.75 6.57
C GLU A 473 41.41 -3.62 5.37
N GLU A 474 41.09 -4.91 5.56
CA GLU A 474 40.54 -5.75 4.50
C GLU A 474 39.10 -5.33 4.13
N GLU A 475 38.30 -4.90 5.12
CA GLU A 475 36.95 -4.36 4.86
C GLU A 475 37.02 -3.03 4.10
N ALA A 476 38.00 -2.17 4.41
CA ALA A 476 38.27 -0.94 3.67
C ALA A 476 38.71 -1.21 2.21
N GLU A 477 39.63 -2.15 1.97
CA GLU A 477 40.09 -2.49 0.61
C GLU A 477 38.97 -3.14 -0.23
N LEU A 478 38.06 -3.89 0.41
CA LEU A 478 36.91 -4.51 -0.24
C LEU A 478 35.81 -3.47 -0.56
N LEU A 479 35.58 -2.50 0.33
CA LEU A 479 34.76 -1.31 0.07
C LEU A 479 35.36 -0.44 -1.06
N GLU A 480 36.68 -0.26 -1.11
CA GLU A 480 37.34 0.48 -2.19
C GLU A 480 37.22 -0.25 -3.54
N LYS A 481 37.37 -1.59 -3.56
CA LYS A 481 37.13 -2.42 -4.76
C LYS A 481 35.67 -2.39 -5.22
N LEU A 482 34.70 -2.31 -4.30
CA LEU A 482 33.28 -2.13 -4.63
C LEU A 482 32.97 -0.72 -5.14
N ALA A 483 33.51 0.33 -4.50
CA ALA A 483 33.35 1.71 -4.93
C ALA A 483 33.94 1.96 -6.32
N ASN A 484 35.15 1.44 -6.58
CA ASN A 484 35.80 1.53 -7.90
C ASN A 484 35.00 0.81 -9.00
N ARG A 485 34.34 -0.33 -8.71
CA ARG A 485 33.45 -1.00 -9.68
C ARG A 485 32.26 -0.13 -10.10
N HIS A 486 31.67 0.63 -9.18
CA HIS A 486 30.60 1.57 -9.51
C HIS A 486 31.14 2.81 -10.26
N TYR A 487 32.34 3.30 -9.90
CA TYR A 487 32.98 4.43 -10.57
C TYR A 487 33.34 4.14 -12.03
N TYR A 488 33.92 2.97 -12.32
CA TYR A 488 34.20 2.51 -13.69
C TYR A 488 32.93 2.35 -14.52
N SER A 489 31.83 1.89 -13.92
CA SER A 489 30.56 1.71 -14.62
C SER A 489 29.95 3.05 -15.04
N TYR A 490 30.02 4.06 -14.16
CA TYR A 490 29.51 5.41 -14.43
C TYR A 490 30.38 6.16 -15.45
N THR A 491 31.72 6.12 -15.29
CA THR A 491 32.65 6.78 -16.22
C THR A 491 32.65 6.15 -17.61
N ALA A 492 32.49 4.82 -17.73
CA ALA A 492 32.30 4.16 -19.02
C ALA A 492 31.00 4.59 -19.71
N ALA A 493 29.87 4.64 -19.00
CA ALA A 493 28.60 5.09 -19.55
C ALA A 493 28.66 6.56 -20.02
N LEU A 494 29.30 7.43 -19.24
CA LEU A 494 29.47 8.85 -19.55
C LEU A 494 30.46 9.05 -20.72
N GLY A 495 31.52 8.26 -20.80
CA GLY A 495 32.44 8.24 -21.95
C GLY A 495 31.75 7.79 -23.25
N VAL A 496 30.88 6.79 -23.18
CA VAL A 496 30.09 6.33 -24.34
C VAL A 496 29.08 7.39 -24.79
N THR A 497 28.36 8.05 -23.87
CA THR A 497 27.39 9.10 -24.25
C THR A 497 28.07 10.33 -24.84
N VAL A 498 29.22 10.76 -24.29
CA VAL A 498 30.04 11.83 -24.88
C VAL A 498 30.57 11.42 -26.25
N GLY A 499 31.09 10.20 -26.40
CA GLY A 499 31.58 9.68 -27.68
C GLY A 499 30.51 9.66 -28.78
N VAL A 500 29.30 9.16 -28.46
CA VAL A 500 28.15 9.18 -29.38
C VAL A 500 27.70 10.61 -29.69
N GLY A 501 27.68 11.50 -28.70
CA GLY A 501 27.37 12.92 -28.88
C GLY A 501 28.34 13.61 -29.85
N CYS A 502 29.64 13.43 -29.67
CA CYS A 502 30.68 13.95 -30.57
C CYS A 502 30.56 13.36 -31.98
N LEU A 503 30.27 12.06 -32.12
CA LEU A 503 30.09 11.41 -33.42
C LEU A 503 28.91 12.00 -34.19
N LEU A 504 27.76 12.23 -33.52
CA LEU A 504 26.58 12.86 -34.13
C LEU A 504 26.84 14.32 -34.53
N LEU A 505 27.64 15.05 -33.74
CA LEU A 505 28.02 16.43 -34.04
C LEU A 505 28.95 16.51 -35.27
N LEU A 506 29.93 15.60 -35.37
CA LEU A 506 30.78 15.44 -36.56
C LEU A 506 29.97 15.03 -37.80
N LEU A 507 29.02 14.09 -37.66
CA LEU A 507 28.16 13.66 -38.75
C LEU A 507 27.28 14.82 -39.28
N ASN A 508 26.70 15.62 -38.38
CA ASN A 508 25.98 16.83 -38.76
C ASN A 508 26.89 17.85 -39.47
N MET A 509 28.10 18.10 -38.96
CA MET A 509 29.08 18.97 -39.64
C MET A 509 29.42 18.48 -41.05
N LEU A 510 29.63 17.17 -41.24
CA LEU A 510 29.90 16.58 -42.55
C LEU A 510 28.71 16.69 -43.51
N ILE A 511 27.48 16.52 -43.01
CA ILE A 511 26.25 16.74 -43.81
C ILE A 511 26.15 18.21 -44.25
N PHE A 512 26.36 19.17 -43.33
CA PHE A 512 26.37 20.59 -43.66
C PHE A 512 27.48 20.95 -44.66
N ALA A 513 28.69 20.41 -44.50
CA ALA A 513 29.80 20.59 -45.45
C ALA A 513 29.47 19.98 -46.82
N GLY A 514 28.84 18.80 -46.86
CA GLY A 514 28.38 18.15 -48.09
C GLY A 514 27.32 18.96 -48.84
N ILE A 515 26.32 19.49 -48.13
CA ILE A 515 25.29 20.37 -48.70
C ILE A 515 25.91 21.69 -49.17
N TYR A 516 26.83 22.28 -48.40
CA TYR A 516 27.54 23.50 -48.78
C TYR A 516 28.38 23.29 -50.06
N TYR A 517 29.11 22.17 -50.15
CA TYR A 517 29.92 21.83 -51.32
C TYR A 517 29.05 21.49 -52.55
N GLN A 518 27.91 20.82 -52.38
CA GLN A 518 26.94 20.64 -53.47
C GLN A 518 26.42 22.00 -53.96
N ARG A 519 26.07 22.92 -53.05
CA ARG A 519 25.57 24.26 -53.38
C ARG A 519 26.61 25.13 -54.08
N ASP A 520 27.87 25.04 -53.69
CA ASP A 520 28.96 25.73 -54.40
C ASP A 520 29.25 25.09 -55.77
N ARG A 521 29.19 23.75 -55.88
CA ARG A 521 29.36 23.05 -57.16
C ARG A 521 28.22 23.36 -58.15
N THR A 522 26.98 23.52 -57.70
CA THR A 522 25.88 24.00 -58.56
C THR A 522 26.07 25.46 -58.96
N LYS A 523 26.50 26.35 -58.05
CA LYS A 523 26.86 27.73 -58.39
C LYS A 523 27.94 27.81 -59.48
N ARG A 524 29.03 27.06 -59.32
CA ARG A 524 30.11 27.01 -60.33
C ARG A 524 29.60 26.47 -61.67
N LYS A 525 28.82 25.38 -61.68
CA LYS A 525 28.18 24.88 -62.91
C LYS A 525 27.28 25.92 -63.58
N SER A 526 26.45 26.66 -62.83
CA SER A 526 25.62 27.72 -63.40
C SER A 526 26.41 28.88 -63.99
N GLN A 527 27.61 29.16 -63.48
CA GLN A 527 28.50 30.20 -64.04
C GLN A 527 29.27 29.73 -65.27
N THR A 528 29.68 28.45 -65.36
CA THR A 528 30.35 27.91 -66.56
C THR A 528 29.39 27.67 -67.73
N SER A 529 28.08 27.52 -67.47
CA SER A 529 27.06 27.29 -68.51
C SER A 529 26.50 28.56 -69.17
N GLN A 530 26.94 29.76 -68.77
CA GLN A 530 26.52 31.04 -69.38
C GLN A 530 27.58 31.68 -70.29
N SER A 531 28.71 31.01 -70.55
CA SER A 531 29.83 31.56 -71.32
C SER A 531 30.32 30.65 -72.47
N SER A 532 29.41 29.96 -73.17
CA SER A 532 29.74 29.27 -74.44
C SER A 532 28.49 28.83 -75.22
N GLY A 533 28.46 29.08 -76.54
CA GLY A 533 27.72 28.25 -77.48
C GLY A 533 26.36 28.75 -77.98
N THR A 534 26.34 29.85 -78.73
CA THR A 534 25.27 30.12 -79.69
C THR A 534 25.30 29.15 -80.88
N GLY A 535 24.17 28.53 -81.20
CA GLY A 535 23.80 28.16 -82.58
C GLY A 535 23.95 26.69 -83.00
N GLY A 536 23.01 26.24 -83.85
CA GLY A 536 23.08 24.99 -84.63
C GLY A 536 22.29 23.83 -84.03
N GLY A 537 21.22 23.41 -84.70
CA GLY A 537 20.45 22.21 -84.34
C GLY A 537 20.48 21.15 -85.45
N GLY A 538 19.72 20.06 -85.26
CA GLY A 538 19.27 19.19 -86.35
C GLY A 538 19.65 17.71 -86.27
N SER A 539 18.65 16.88 -85.94
CA SER A 539 18.27 15.65 -86.66
C SER A 539 19.10 14.35 -86.56
N GLY A 540 18.40 13.21 -86.40
CA GLY A 540 18.88 11.82 -86.60
C GLY A 540 18.66 10.91 -85.37
N VAL A 541 17.67 10.00 -85.26
CA VAL A 541 17.38 8.75 -86.02
C VAL A 541 18.34 7.59 -85.66
N THR A 542 17.98 6.34 -85.34
CA THR A 542 16.79 5.62 -84.79
C THR A 542 17.20 4.15 -84.44
N SER A 543 16.29 3.33 -83.84
CA SER A 543 16.30 1.83 -83.73
C SER A 543 17.29 1.22 -82.71
N GLY A 544 17.01 0.12 -81.98
CA GLY A 544 15.86 -0.80 -81.80
C GLY A 544 16.19 -1.80 -80.64
N THR A 545 15.46 -2.88 -80.27
CA THR A 545 14.19 -3.53 -80.69
C THR A 545 13.69 -4.47 -79.52
N SER A 546 12.65 -5.32 -79.75
CA SER A 546 12.01 -6.36 -78.86
C SER A 546 11.28 -5.87 -77.59
N ALA A 547 9.97 -6.13 -77.30
CA ALA A 547 9.01 -7.25 -77.52
C ALA A 547 9.21 -8.45 -76.58
N SER A 548 8.21 -9.08 -75.94
CA SER A 548 6.72 -8.91 -75.82
C SER A 548 6.24 -9.69 -74.56
N LEU A 549 5.09 -9.44 -73.92
CA LEU A 549 3.74 -10.05 -74.11
C LEU A 549 2.86 -9.45 -72.97
N SER A 550 1.76 -8.69 -73.17
CA SER A 550 0.44 -8.94 -73.79
C SER A 550 -0.67 -9.28 -72.77
N GLY A 551 -1.63 -8.34 -72.60
CA GLY A 551 -2.77 -8.44 -71.68
C GLY A 551 -3.75 -7.25 -71.84
N SER A 552 -4.40 -7.17 -73.01
CA SER A 552 -5.47 -6.23 -73.41
C SER A 552 -6.74 -6.30 -72.53
N ASN A 553 -7.72 -5.38 -72.49
CA ASN A 553 -8.02 -4.00 -72.95
C ASN A 553 -9.36 -3.63 -72.23
N GLY A 554 -9.80 -2.39 -71.96
CA GLY A 554 -9.19 -1.06 -72.07
C GLY A 554 -10.17 0.06 -71.66
N THR A 555 -9.63 1.29 -71.54
CA THR A 555 -10.22 2.63 -71.89
C THR A 555 -11.34 3.28 -71.04
N PRO A 556 -11.46 4.65 -71.02
CA PRO A 556 -10.57 5.73 -71.53
C PRO A 556 -10.27 6.94 -70.59
N ASP A 557 -9.26 7.75 -71.00
CA ASP A 557 -9.05 9.23 -70.92
C ASP A 557 -9.00 9.98 -69.55
N GLU A 558 -7.87 10.61 -69.16
CA GLU A 558 -7.28 11.94 -69.55
C GLU A 558 -8.03 13.15 -68.96
N SER A 559 -7.47 14.00 -68.07
CA SER A 559 -6.43 15.05 -68.31
C SER A 559 -6.45 16.04 -67.10
N GLU A 560 -5.61 17.07 -66.91
CA GLU A 560 -4.14 17.22 -66.91
C GLU A 560 -3.75 18.59 -66.21
N ILE A 561 -2.51 18.74 -65.68
CA ILE A 561 -1.73 20.00 -65.37
C ILE A 561 -2.16 21.00 -64.19
N PRO A 562 -1.38 22.07 -63.79
CA PRO A 562 -0.73 22.10 -62.45
C PRO A 562 -0.75 23.47 -61.65
N LEU A 563 0.28 23.72 -60.81
CA LEU A 563 0.47 24.78 -59.80
C LEU A 563 1.32 26.03 -60.19
N THR A 564 1.31 27.05 -59.29
CA THR A 564 2.23 28.22 -59.03
C THR A 564 1.64 29.63 -59.35
N SER A 565 1.94 30.78 -58.69
CA SER A 565 2.85 31.20 -57.58
C SER A 565 2.34 32.46 -56.79
N ILE A 566 3.15 33.04 -55.86
CA ILE A 566 2.80 34.00 -54.76
C ILE A 566 3.37 35.43 -54.98
N PRO A 567 2.83 36.50 -54.33
CA PRO A 567 3.68 37.53 -53.67
C PRO A 567 3.19 38.04 -52.27
N SER A 568 4.01 38.88 -51.60
CA SER A 568 3.98 39.24 -50.15
C SER A 568 3.49 40.70 -49.83
N PRO A 569 3.67 41.36 -48.64
CA PRO A 569 2.55 41.69 -47.73
C PRO A 569 2.37 43.16 -47.21
N SER A 570 1.22 43.40 -46.52
CA SER A 570 0.89 44.48 -45.52
C SER A 570 0.56 45.93 -46.02
N PRO A 571 -0.19 46.80 -45.27
CA PRO A 571 -0.86 46.68 -43.94
C PRO A 571 -2.33 47.25 -43.81
N VAL A 572 -2.87 47.27 -42.57
CA VAL A 572 -3.91 48.19 -41.96
C VAL A 572 -5.30 47.59 -41.54
N GLU A 573 -5.51 47.63 -40.20
CA GLU A 573 -6.71 47.76 -39.33
C GLU A 573 -8.14 47.27 -39.71
N ALA A 574 -8.74 46.47 -38.81
CA ALA A 574 -9.86 46.91 -37.94
C ALA A 574 -10.24 45.86 -36.85
N LYS A 575 -10.72 46.33 -35.68
CA LYS A 575 -11.09 45.49 -34.51
C LYS A 575 -12.45 44.81 -34.65
N ARG A 576 -12.61 43.60 -34.05
CA ARG A 576 -13.86 43.19 -33.37
C ARG A 576 -13.58 42.19 -32.23
N SER A 577 -14.31 42.35 -31.14
CA SER A 577 -14.18 41.62 -29.87
C SER A 577 -15.11 40.41 -29.79
N ILE A 578 -14.75 39.42 -28.97
CA ILE A 578 -15.56 38.23 -28.65
C ILE A 578 -15.85 38.25 -27.15
N GLU A 579 -17.11 38.05 -26.75
CA GLU A 579 -17.55 37.98 -25.35
C GLU A 579 -17.52 36.55 -24.79
N PRO A 580 -17.28 36.38 -23.47
CA PRO A 580 -17.43 35.09 -22.77
C PRO A 580 -18.86 34.91 -22.20
N PRO A 581 -19.34 33.64 -22.03
CA PRO A 581 -20.66 33.35 -21.44
C PRO A 581 -20.69 33.51 -19.90
N PRO A 582 -21.89 33.66 -19.29
CA PRO A 582 -22.03 34.34 -18.00
C PRO A 582 -21.98 33.42 -16.76
N SER A 583 -21.46 33.99 -15.67
CA SER A 583 -21.71 33.53 -14.30
C SER A 583 -23.01 34.13 -13.75
N TYR A 584 -23.70 33.41 -12.86
CA TYR A 584 -24.81 33.99 -12.08
C TYR A 584 -24.74 33.58 -10.61
N ALA A 585 -24.60 34.59 -9.75
CA ALA A 585 -24.87 34.54 -8.33
C ALA A 585 -25.47 35.88 -7.86
N THR A 586 -26.26 35.82 -6.79
CA THR A 586 -26.82 36.93 -5.98
C THR A 586 -28.07 37.70 -6.47
N LEU A 587 -29.20 37.38 -5.82
CA LEU A 587 -30.10 38.25 -5.03
C LEU A 587 -30.50 39.67 -5.51
N PRO A 588 -31.80 40.02 -5.31
CA PRO A 588 -32.19 41.35 -4.83
C PRO A 588 -33.10 41.34 -3.57
N LYS A 589 -33.28 42.53 -2.96
CA LYS A 589 -33.91 42.77 -1.64
C LYS A 589 -35.42 43.12 -1.68
N ARG A 590 -36.06 42.89 -0.53
CA ARG A 590 -37.43 43.22 -0.06
C ARG A 590 -38.07 44.57 -0.48
N THR A 591 -39.38 44.47 -0.78
CA THR A 591 -40.53 45.25 -0.23
C THR A 591 -41.75 44.28 -0.11
N GLY A 592 -42.94 44.58 0.47
CA GLY A 592 -43.40 45.81 1.13
C GLY A 592 -44.73 45.77 1.95
N SER A 593 -45.37 44.60 2.20
CA SER A 593 -46.64 44.41 2.98
C SER A 593 -47.99 44.76 2.32
N SER A 594 -48.96 43.83 2.34
CA SER A 594 -50.34 44.04 2.86
C SER A 594 -51.19 42.76 2.82
N ASN A 595 -52.21 42.68 3.69
CA ASN A 595 -53.09 41.52 3.89
C ASN A 595 -54.32 41.53 2.97
N GLY A 596 -54.91 40.36 2.68
CA GLY A 596 -56.27 40.25 2.12
C GLY A 596 -56.63 38.84 1.65
N ALA A 597 -57.73 38.27 2.13
CA ALA A 597 -58.20 36.92 1.80
C ALA A 597 -59.15 36.89 0.58
N GLY A 598 -59.27 35.76 -0.13
CA GLY A 598 -60.25 35.62 -1.22
C GLY A 598 -60.14 34.40 -2.16
N THR A 599 -60.38 33.18 -1.64
CA THR A 599 -61.03 32.00 -2.29
C THR A 599 -60.94 31.70 -3.81
N ALA A 600 -60.56 30.43 -4.10
CA ALA A 600 -61.16 29.48 -5.08
C ALA A 600 -60.93 29.72 -6.61
N LEU A 601 -60.71 28.73 -7.50
CA LEU A 601 -60.53 27.24 -7.48
C LEU A 601 -59.33 26.88 -8.41
N GLY A 602 -58.71 25.69 -8.40
CA GLY A 602 -58.93 24.45 -7.63
C GLY A 602 -58.03 23.29 -8.12
N ASN A 603 -58.48 22.05 -7.86
CA ASN A 603 -57.95 20.72 -8.25
C ASN A 603 -56.94 19.96 -7.34
N VAL A 604 -57.48 18.83 -6.85
CA VAL A 604 -56.86 17.55 -6.47
C VAL A 604 -55.97 17.49 -5.22
N HIS A 605 -56.47 16.77 -4.22
CA HIS A 605 -55.78 16.43 -2.98
C HIS A 605 -56.26 15.06 -2.48
N HIS A 606 -55.35 14.18 -2.04
CA HIS A 606 -55.53 13.35 -0.84
C HIS A 606 -54.20 12.67 -0.45
N GLN A 607 -54.01 12.49 0.86
CA GLN A 607 -52.79 11.99 1.52
C GLN A 607 -53.06 10.67 2.29
N HIS A 608 -51.98 10.02 2.73
CA HIS A 608 -51.89 8.78 3.54
C HIS A 608 -52.23 7.48 2.78
N HIS A 609 -51.45 6.38 2.92
CA HIS A 609 -51.16 5.69 4.18
C HIS A 609 -49.92 4.76 4.12
N HIS A 610 -49.35 4.45 5.29
CA HIS A 610 -48.63 3.18 5.52
C HIS A 610 -49.63 2.01 5.56
N HIS A 611 -49.31 0.86 4.95
CA HIS A 611 -49.46 -0.44 5.63
C HIS A 611 -48.78 -1.63 4.94
N HIS A 612 -48.62 -2.71 5.72
CA HIS A 612 -48.29 -4.06 5.30
C HIS A 612 -49.27 -4.61 4.25
N LEU A 613 -48.86 -5.64 3.51
CA LEU A 613 -49.79 -6.72 3.16
C LEU A 613 -49.14 -8.11 3.30
N HIS A 614 -49.91 -9.03 3.87
CA HIS A 614 -49.58 -10.43 4.06
C HIS A 614 -49.98 -11.26 2.84
N GLN A 615 -49.33 -12.40 2.61
CA GLN A 615 -49.77 -13.39 1.61
C GLN A 615 -51.09 -14.05 2.01
N HIS A 616 -51.93 -14.36 1.01
CA HIS A 616 -53.03 -15.32 1.10
C HIS A 616 -52.69 -16.56 0.26
N LEU A 617 -52.93 -17.75 0.83
CA LEU A 617 -52.81 -19.06 0.15
C LEU A 617 -54.07 -19.89 0.41
N LEU A 618 -54.61 -20.49 -0.66
CA LEU A 618 -55.64 -21.53 -0.69
C LEU A 618 -55.33 -22.41 -1.93
N GLY A 619 -55.38 -23.74 -1.91
CA GLY A 619 -55.61 -24.69 -0.80
C GLY A 619 -55.68 -26.16 -1.30
N GLY A 620 -55.80 -27.12 -0.38
CA GLY A 620 -56.16 -28.55 -0.64
C GLY A 620 -55.02 -29.51 -1.01
N GLY A 621 -54.94 -30.75 -0.48
CA GLY A 621 -55.69 -31.36 0.63
C GLY A 621 -55.49 -32.89 0.80
N SER A 622 -55.60 -33.38 2.05
CA SER A 622 -55.69 -34.82 2.51
C SER A 622 -54.45 -35.72 2.28
N SER A 623 -54.10 -36.74 3.09
CA SER A 623 -54.62 -37.40 4.33
C SER A 623 -53.45 -38.13 5.05
N GLY A 624 -53.47 -38.60 6.32
CA GLY A 624 -54.41 -38.50 7.46
C GLY A 624 -53.91 -39.31 8.70
N THR A 625 -54.51 -39.09 9.89
CA THR A 625 -54.42 -39.90 11.17
C THR A 625 -53.05 -40.05 11.89
N THR A 626 -52.89 -40.07 13.22
CA THR A 626 -53.80 -40.30 14.39
C THR A 626 -53.36 -39.53 15.67
N GLU A 627 -54.21 -39.51 16.70
CA GLU A 627 -54.10 -38.70 17.95
C GLU A 627 -53.15 -39.24 19.06
N THR A 628 -52.69 -38.37 19.98
CA THR A 628 -52.99 -38.44 21.44
C THR A 628 -52.51 -37.17 22.21
N LYS A 629 -52.72 -37.08 23.54
CA LYS A 629 -53.32 -35.90 24.20
C LYS A 629 -52.80 -35.63 25.64
N LEU A 630 -53.13 -34.44 26.20
CA LEU A 630 -52.90 -33.89 27.57
C LEU A 630 -51.48 -33.33 27.85
N GLY A 631 -51.32 -32.27 28.67
CA GLY A 631 -52.29 -31.40 29.38
C GLY A 631 -51.59 -30.27 30.17
N SER A 632 -52.31 -29.17 30.47
CA SER A 632 -51.71 -27.87 30.90
C SER A 632 -52.00 -27.49 32.39
N PRO A 633 -51.79 -26.24 32.90
CA PRO A 633 -51.24 -25.97 34.26
C PRO A 633 -52.30 -25.54 35.31
N PRO A 634 -51.90 -24.94 36.46
CA PRO A 634 -52.50 -23.63 36.81
C PRO A 634 -51.65 -22.58 37.61
N THR A 635 -51.88 -21.32 37.22
CA THR A 635 -51.99 -20.00 37.92
C THR A 635 -51.59 -19.70 39.40
N SER A 636 -50.78 -18.63 39.55
CA SER A 636 -50.93 -17.35 40.33
C SER A 636 -51.45 -17.25 41.78
N THR A 637 -50.91 -16.28 42.55
CA THR A 637 -51.67 -15.39 43.48
C THR A 637 -50.94 -14.08 43.84
N HIS A 638 -51.65 -13.11 44.44
CA HIS A 638 -51.30 -11.68 44.60
C HIS A 638 -50.94 -11.23 46.04
N LEU A 639 -50.60 -9.92 46.20
CA LEU A 639 -50.48 -9.08 47.41
C LEU A 639 -49.05 -9.00 48.01
N ARG A 640 -48.58 -7.90 48.63
CA ARG A 640 -49.27 -6.69 49.16
C ARG A 640 -48.38 -5.42 49.14
N THR A 641 -49.00 -4.27 49.42
CA THR A 641 -48.43 -2.91 49.46
C THR A 641 -47.57 -2.57 50.69
N GLY A 642 -46.69 -1.58 50.56
CA GLY A 642 -46.03 -0.89 51.69
C GLY A 642 -45.31 0.40 51.27
N SER A 643 -45.72 1.55 51.80
CA SER A 643 -45.10 2.87 51.59
C SER A 643 -44.78 3.49 52.93
N SER A 644 -43.62 4.15 53.05
CA SER A 644 -43.30 5.02 54.19
C SER A 644 -42.28 6.09 53.80
N THR A 645 -42.62 7.35 54.05
CA THR A 645 -41.79 8.55 53.88
C THR A 645 -41.25 9.05 55.23
N LEU A 646 -40.40 10.10 55.18
CA LEU A 646 -39.91 10.99 56.26
C LEU A 646 -38.59 10.64 56.97
N GLY A 647 -37.73 11.66 57.09
CA GLY A 647 -36.49 11.66 57.88
C GLY A 647 -35.47 12.68 57.39
N ARG A 648 -35.44 13.91 57.96
CA ARG A 648 -34.60 15.04 57.51
C ARG A 648 -33.82 15.68 58.67
N SER A 649 -32.49 15.62 58.64
CA SER A 649 -31.50 16.50 59.34
C SER A 649 -30.08 15.92 59.09
N GLY A 650 -28.96 16.67 59.09
CA GLY A 650 -28.77 18.12 59.07
C GLY A 650 -27.27 18.50 59.01
N ALA A 651 -26.97 19.58 58.26
CA ALA A 651 -25.97 20.65 58.52
C ALA A 651 -24.43 20.40 58.55
N GLY A 652 -23.69 21.32 57.91
CA GLY A 652 -22.22 21.36 57.77
C GLY A 652 -21.79 21.69 56.32
N SER A 653 -21.67 22.94 55.81
CA SER A 653 -21.02 24.17 56.32
C SER A 653 -19.50 23.99 56.50
N PHE A 654 -18.57 24.73 55.89
CA PHE A 654 -18.61 25.96 55.05
C PHE A 654 -17.24 26.11 54.35
N TYR A 655 -17.17 26.58 53.10
CA TYR A 655 -16.45 27.82 52.69
C TYR A 655 -16.27 27.91 51.16
N ASP A 656 -16.55 29.11 50.65
CA ASP A 656 -16.38 29.56 49.27
C ASP A 656 -15.54 30.85 49.32
N SER A 657 -14.69 31.08 48.32
CA SER A 657 -13.93 32.34 48.20
C SER A 657 -13.48 32.59 46.77
N SER A 658 -14.17 33.53 46.11
CA SER A 658 -13.84 34.04 44.78
C SER A 658 -13.26 35.46 44.85
N THR A 659 -12.56 35.87 43.78
CA THR A 659 -12.03 37.24 43.52
C THR A 659 -10.95 37.76 44.51
N THR A 660 -9.88 38.42 44.06
CA THR A 660 -9.90 39.63 43.22
C THR A 660 -8.53 39.88 42.55
N SER A 661 -8.51 40.33 41.29
CA SER A 661 -7.76 41.53 40.81
C SER A 661 -7.43 41.50 39.32
N ARG A 662 -8.07 42.40 38.57
CA ARG A 662 -7.55 42.94 37.32
C ARG A 662 -6.51 44.02 37.65
N GLN A 663 -5.31 43.95 37.08
CA GLN A 663 -4.53 45.13 36.63
C GLN A 663 -3.21 44.70 35.99
N HIS A 664 -3.16 44.65 34.66
CA HIS A 664 -2.16 45.36 33.84
C HIS A 664 -2.36 45.01 32.36
N GLN A 665 -2.91 45.95 31.61
CA GLN A 665 -2.90 45.94 30.15
C GLN A 665 -2.64 47.38 29.70
N GLN A 666 -1.40 47.68 29.31
CA GLN A 666 -1.01 48.76 28.38
C GLN A 666 0.51 48.91 28.38
N GLN A 667 1.13 48.53 27.26
CA GLN A 667 2.24 49.21 26.55
C GLN A 667 3.04 48.18 25.76
N TYR A 668 2.76 48.07 24.45
CA TYR A 668 3.66 48.56 23.41
C TYR A 668 3.10 48.17 22.03
N SER A 669 2.84 49.17 21.20
CA SER A 669 2.40 49.01 19.82
C SER A 669 3.19 49.95 18.92
N ALA A 670 3.66 49.41 17.78
CA ALA A 670 4.16 50.10 16.60
C ALA A 670 5.52 50.85 16.67
N GLN A 671 6.49 50.33 15.91
CA GLN A 671 7.30 51.03 14.89
C GLN A 671 8.00 49.92 14.07
N GLN A 672 7.56 49.61 12.85
CA GLN A 672 7.87 50.26 11.57
C GLN A 672 9.35 50.24 11.18
N GLN A 673 9.72 49.37 10.23
CA GLN A 673 9.91 49.74 8.83
C GLN A 673 9.69 48.52 7.91
#